data_AF-A0A1S3KGX3-F1
#
_entry.id   AF-A0A1S3KGX3-F1
#
_cell.length_a   1.000
_cell.length_b   1.000
_cell.length_c   1.000
_cell.angle_alpha   90.00
_cell.angle_beta   90.00
_cell.angle_gamma   90.00
#
_symmetry.space_group_name_H-M   'P 1'
#
loop_
_entity.id
_entity.type
_entity.pdbx_description
1 polymer ?
#
loop_
_entity_poly.entity_id
_entity_poly.type
_entity_poly.pdbx_seq_one_letter_code
_entity_poly.pdbx_strand_id
1 'polypeptide(L)'
;MAQSNPGPMELFLAQANQEMTASPMDSENDDEDDEMDITFDDLLSPGQHPSSDLITKYLKGEMTFLQLQDAVRSKRRKEENVVSLETADQPLDIEKLTKMVQDMEQSQSGDSDAEPSAETSTTVGELPATPRKRRRRAKRTKLPKELQGLMGEANLKFARGETQEAIAMCNECIRQVPTAYEPYQTLGMLYEEMGDTEKSLQLSLIAAHLNPNDPEEWIKLAEMSLELNNEQQALHCYTKAVKYDKTNKDVMVDRCKLLEKMGDIKHALEGYHQIMNILPKENGEEYVQLAREVTKNYHEMGDVKSALETMSKTFQLHPSFITSEDVNVMVELHMAQKNYEQAFQVLIDNCGLKLELNIPDYEEPVNMHNVILKGLHPVSCRVPDVLPIDLRVKVGVLLIQLGFYTPVESVLRPLFEETPNDYGDLYLDVAEAYMDKTDNRLAKSILNKLVHSEKYNLPAVWLRYAECLSALGELQMAADAYKHVVEQAPSHYSARVSLSNIQQQLGKPEEALKALSQDDESFTEEEEDLLPQDVRLLLHKSMLLCSQGKMEECLKITKRLLFAYKLTPAIKKAMMHAQAQKGKFEAIKTTLGVEIENKIKTVPALQSGSGVTAEDLWDLYNKVYEGLAEKEMYPEMEDLSCMTLTCPALCNNINDTEKERYQELEWKCLIACVLNKNGELAYAFIKEIVLRDMSNTPAWNLFCQVISLTTDIRHNRFLLRMMMKYPENKALGMLNGHNSSVFGTYKSALGEYISVYRQEPDNALLNLVIGMTLINIASQKFTAKRHATVVQGVSFLNRYKELRGECQEVYYNLGRAMQQLGLFHASIFYYQKALDLDPAISGEDQELFDLRRETAYNLSLIYKSSGSPQMAQLLLQKYCVI
;
A
#
# COMPACT_ATOMS: atom_id res chain seq x y z
N MET A 1 43.51 54.52 0.66
CA MET A 1 43.49 53.76 1.92
C MET A 1 42.46 52.66 1.76
N ALA A 2 42.91 51.46 1.47
CA ALA A 2 42.09 50.25 1.39
C ALA A 2 42.91 49.16 2.08
N GLN A 3 42.35 48.58 3.13
CA GLN A 3 42.97 47.46 3.86
C GLN A 3 42.77 46.20 3.03
N SER A 4 43.88 45.59 2.62
CA SER A 4 43.94 44.34 1.89
C SER A 4 43.80 43.17 2.87
N ASN A 5 42.76 42.36 2.70
CA ASN A 5 42.65 41.02 3.29
C ASN A 5 43.73 40.09 2.69
N PRO A 6 44.41 39.27 3.50
CA PRO A 6 45.37 38.28 2.99
C PRO A 6 44.63 37.09 2.36
N GLY A 7 45.21 36.52 1.31
CA GLY A 7 44.66 35.37 0.58
C GLY A 7 44.85 34.03 1.29
N PRO A 8 44.08 32.99 0.91
CA PRO A 8 43.98 31.70 1.62
C PRO A 8 45.30 30.90 1.73
N MET A 9 46.33 31.25 0.96
CA MET A 9 47.64 30.60 1.02
C MET A 9 48.50 31.06 2.21
N GLU A 10 48.26 32.27 2.75
CA GLU A 10 48.99 32.78 3.92
C GLU A 10 48.44 32.23 5.24
N LEU A 11 47.15 31.87 5.28
CA LEU A 11 46.53 31.16 6.40
C LEU A 11 47.07 29.72 6.55
N PHE A 12 47.37 29.05 5.43
CA PHE A 12 47.91 27.69 5.42
C PHE A 12 49.36 27.60 5.93
N LEU A 13 50.19 28.61 5.66
CA LEU A 13 51.57 28.66 6.13
C LEU A 13 51.70 29.12 7.58
N ALA A 14 50.71 29.83 8.11
CA ALA A 14 50.69 30.27 9.52
C ALA A 14 50.36 29.11 10.48
N GLN A 15 49.50 28.17 10.08
CA GLN A 15 49.13 27.01 10.91
C GLN A 15 50.18 25.89 10.89
N ALA A 16 50.89 25.68 9.78
CA ALA A 16 51.90 24.63 9.67
C ALA A 16 53.16 24.86 10.55
N ASN A 17 53.39 26.08 11.04
CA ASN A 17 54.54 26.40 11.89
C ASN A 17 54.27 26.32 13.40
N GLN A 18 53.03 26.04 13.84
CA GLN A 18 52.70 25.94 15.27
C GLN A 18 52.72 24.51 15.83
N GLU A 19 52.79 23.47 14.99
CA GLU A 19 52.64 22.06 15.45
C GLU A 19 53.94 21.25 15.49
N MET A 20 55.12 21.86 15.31
CA MET A 20 56.40 21.13 15.37
C MET A 20 57.02 21.00 16.77
N THR A 21 56.30 21.32 17.85
CA THR A 21 56.81 21.14 19.23
C THR A 21 55.73 20.64 20.18
N ALA A 22 55.50 19.32 20.24
CA ALA A 22 54.96 18.65 21.42
C ALA A 22 55.33 17.16 21.44
N SER A 23 55.79 16.69 22.60
CA SER A 23 56.22 15.33 22.94
C SER A 23 55.06 14.34 23.07
N PRO A 24 55.30 13.01 23.08
CA PRO A 24 54.25 12.01 23.01
C PRO A 24 53.73 11.65 24.41
N MET A 25 52.43 11.74 24.65
CA MET A 25 51.70 10.94 25.64
C MET A 25 50.18 10.93 25.33
N ASP A 26 49.61 9.76 25.59
CA ASP A 26 48.21 9.42 25.83
C ASP A 26 47.24 9.35 24.63
N SER A 27 47.20 8.17 24.01
CA SER A 27 46.05 7.67 23.25
C SER A 27 45.29 6.66 24.12
N GLU A 28 44.17 7.08 24.69
CA GLU A 28 43.16 6.17 25.23
C GLU A 28 42.36 5.51 24.10
N ASN A 29 42.07 4.24 24.40
CA ASN A 29 41.41 3.20 23.61
C ASN A 29 40.00 3.58 23.13
N ASP A 30 39.62 3.03 21.98
CA ASP A 30 38.28 2.48 21.71
C ASP A 30 38.38 1.57 20.48
N ASP A 31 38.88 0.36 20.71
CA ASP A 31 38.75 -0.81 19.82
C ASP A 31 38.44 -2.00 20.75
N GLU A 32 37.19 -2.48 20.76
CA GLU A 32 36.81 -3.78 21.35
C GLU A 32 36.10 -4.61 20.28
N ASP A 33 36.88 -5.51 19.66
CA ASP A 33 36.42 -6.76 19.05
C ASP A 33 36.87 -7.89 20.00
N ASP A 34 35.94 -8.48 20.76
CA ASP A 34 36.20 -9.65 21.61
C ASP A 34 35.70 -10.94 20.92
N GLU A 35 36.63 -11.65 20.28
CA GLU A 35 36.62 -13.11 20.24
C GLU A 35 37.41 -13.60 21.47
N MET A 36 36.77 -14.31 22.40
CA MET A 36 37.51 -15.06 23.42
C MET A 36 37.10 -16.53 23.52
N ASP A 37 38.11 -17.33 23.19
CA ASP A 37 38.32 -18.72 23.54
C ASP A 37 38.13 -18.99 25.04
N ILE A 38 37.62 -20.18 25.29
CA ILE A 38 37.37 -20.78 26.60
C ILE A 38 38.72 -21.23 27.20
N THR A 39 39.00 -20.86 28.45
CA THR A 39 39.95 -21.61 29.29
C THR A 39 39.34 -22.08 30.59
N PHE A 40 39.88 -23.20 31.03
CA PHE A 40 39.30 -24.26 31.83
C PHE A 40 39.92 -24.17 33.23
N ASP A 41 39.34 -23.44 34.19
CA ASP A 41 39.77 -23.56 35.60
C ASP A 41 38.84 -23.05 36.73
N ASP A 42 37.66 -22.47 36.47
CA ASP A 42 36.78 -21.98 37.57
C ASP A 42 35.65 -22.96 37.98
N LEU A 43 36.01 -24.21 38.25
CA LEU A 43 35.09 -25.21 38.82
C LEU A 43 35.61 -25.70 40.18
N LEU A 44 34.98 -25.25 41.28
CA LEU A 44 34.64 -26.08 42.46
C LEU A 44 33.75 -25.34 43.50
N SER A 45 32.44 -25.70 43.49
CA SER A 45 31.47 -25.87 44.62
C SER A 45 30.82 -24.67 45.37
N PRO A 46 29.61 -24.82 46.01
CA PRO A 46 28.43 -25.64 45.68
C PRO A 46 27.03 -24.97 45.86
N GLY A 47 26.07 -25.31 44.98
CA GLY A 47 24.66 -25.59 45.32
C GLY A 47 23.57 -24.49 45.21
N GLN A 48 22.62 -24.66 44.27
CA GLN A 48 21.13 -24.74 44.47
C GLN A 48 20.35 -24.49 43.15
N HIS A 49 19.32 -25.32 42.89
CA HIS A 49 18.46 -25.26 41.69
C HIS A 49 17.48 -24.06 41.71
N PRO A 50 17.33 -23.29 40.61
CA PRO A 50 16.59 -22.03 40.56
C PRO A 50 15.15 -22.17 39.99
N SER A 51 14.16 -22.30 40.87
CA SER A 51 12.78 -21.82 40.64
C SER A 51 12.50 -20.51 41.40
N SER A 52 13.49 -20.00 42.13
CA SER A 52 13.45 -18.76 42.93
C SER A 52 13.69 -17.50 42.09
N ASP A 53 14.42 -17.62 40.97
CA ASP A 53 14.98 -16.48 40.21
C ASP A 53 13.94 -15.54 39.58
N LEU A 54 12.76 -16.06 39.24
CA LEU A 54 11.67 -15.24 38.67
C LEU A 54 10.97 -14.40 39.74
N ILE A 55 10.93 -14.89 40.98
CA ILE A 55 10.28 -14.22 42.12
C ILE A 55 11.22 -13.16 42.71
N THR A 56 12.54 -13.42 42.76
CA THR A 56 13.54 -12.43 43.17
C THR A 56 13.65 -11.25 42.21
N LYS A 57 13.49 -11.45 40.90
CA LYS A 57 13.46 -10.36 39.90
C LYS A 57 12.22 -9.47 40.01
N TYR A 58 11.05 -10.04 40.38
CA TYR A 58 9.85 -9.26 40.68
C TYR A 58 10.00 -8.45 41.99
N LEU A 59 10.55 -9.07 43.05
CA LEU A 59 10.73 -8.40 44.35
C LEU A 59 11.78 -7.27 44.34
N LYS A 60 12.72 -7.28 43.37
CA LYS A 60 13.72 -6.22 43.15
C LYS A 60 13.25 -5.06 42.25
N GLY A 61 12.04 -5.13 41.68
CA GLY A 61 11.48 -4.08 40.82
C GLY A 61 12.00 -4.08 39.38
N GLU A 62 12.74 -5.12 38.96
CA GLU A 62 13.34 -5.25 37.62
C GLU A 62 12.36 -5.84 36.59
N MET A 63 11.19 -6.32 37.02
CA MET A 63 10.11 -6.83 36.16
C MET A 63 8.73 -6.44 36.69
N THR A 64 7.78 -6.18 35.80
CA THR A 64 6.39 -5.89 36.16
C THR A 64 5.57 -7.18 36.38
N PHE A 65 4.49 -7.10 37.18
CA PHE A 65 3.62 -8.24 37.50
C PHE A 65 3.06 -8.95 36.24
N LEU A 66 2.84 -8.20 35.15
CA LEU A 66 2.38 -8.72 33.87
C LEU A 66 3.42 -9.63 33.18
N GLN A 67 4.70 -9.28 33.26
CA GLN A 67 5.80 -10.06 32.67
C GLN A 67 6.06 -11.37 33.44
N LEU A 68 5.81 -11.36 34.75
CA LEU A 68 5.81 -12.59 35.56
C LEU A 68 4.65 -13.51 35.17
N GLN A 69 3.48 -12.95 34.86
CA GLN A 69 2.26 -13.69 34.52
C GLN A 69 2.40 -14.45 33.19
N ASP A 70 3.02 -13.86 32.18
CA ASP A 70 3.23 -14.50 30.87
C ASP A 70 4.32 -15.58 30.89
N ALA A 71 5.38 -15.38 31.68
CA ALA A 71 6.42 -16.39 31.90
C ALA A 71 5.85 -17.65 32.60
N VAL A 72 4.89 -17.49 33.52
CA VAL A 72 4.21 -18.60 34.20
C VAL A 72 3.16 -19.28 33.28
N ARG A 73 2.47 -18.51 32.43
CA ARG A 73 1.49 -19.03 31.45
C ARG A 73 2.13 -19.90 30.36
N SER A 74 3.31 -19.53 29.88
CA SER A 74 4.02 -20.30 28.84
C SER A 74 4.46 -21.70 29.30
N LYS A 75 4.77 -21.86 30.61
CA LYS A 75 5.15 -23.16 31.20
C LYS A 75 3.98 -24.02 31.65
N ARG A 76 2.82 -23.45 31.97
CA ARG A 76 1.60 -24.20 32.36
C ARG A 76 1.00 -25.09 31.25
N ARG A 77 1.34 -24.87 29.98
CA ARG A 77 0.91 -25.73 28.86
C ARG A 77 1.60 -27.10 28.79
N LYS A 78 2.59 -27.40 29.63
CA LYS A 78 3.37 -28.66 29.58
C LYS A 78 3.20 -29.60 30.78
N GLU A 79 2.34 -29.28 31.75
CA GLU A 79 2.17 -30.09 32.96
C GLU A 79 0.68 -30.29 33.30
N GLU A 80 -0.04 -31.00 32.43
CA GLU A 80 -1.33 -31.61 32.77
C GLU A 80 -1.12 -33.08 33.15
N ASN A 81 -0.91 -33.33 34.44
CA ASN A 81 -1.31 -34.54 35.16
C ASN A 81 -0.91 -34.39 36.62
N VAL A 82 -1.90 -34.27 37.51
CA VAL A 82 -2.01 -34.92 38.82
C VAL A 82 -3.25 -34.35 39.51
N VAL A 83 -4.20 -35.25 39.79
CA VAL A 83 -5.37 -35.01 40.63
C VAL A 83 -4.95 -35.17 42.09
N SER A 84 -5.41 -34.27 42.96
CA SER A 84 -5.51 -34.54 44.41
C SER A 84 -6.87 -34.11 44.93
N LEU A 85 -7.54 -35.08 45.55
CA LEU A 85 -8.77 -34.95 46.33
C LEU A 85 -8.54 -34.08 47.57
N GLU A 86 -9.54 -33.30 47.98
CA GLU A 86 -9.95 -33.24 49.39
C GLU A 86 -11.26 -32.46 49.65
N THR A 87 -12.10 -33.10 50.47
CA THR A 87 -13.13 -32.58 51.40
C THR A 87 -14.52 -32.16 50.91
N ALA A 88 -15.46 -32.50 51.79
CA ALA A 88 -16.90 -32.57 51.65
C ALA A 88 -17.59 -31.22 51.98
N ASP A 89 -18.86 -31.15 51.59
CA ASP A 89 -19.83 -30.07 51.81
C ASP A 89 -19.68 -28.83 50.93
N GLN A 90 -20.00 -28.97 49.63
CA GLN A 90 -20.41 -27.83 48.80
C GLN A 90 -21.56 -28.22 47.85
N PRO A 91 -22.48 -27.27 47.57
CA PRO A 91 -23.57 -27.46 46.60
C PRO A 91 -23.02 -27.79 45.21
N LEU A 92 -23.84 -28.43 44.39
CA LEU A 92 -23.51 -28.85 43.03
C LEU A 92 -22.80 -27.71 42.26
N ASP A 93 -21.53 -27.90 41.92
CA ASP A 93 -20.73 -26.90 41.21
C ASP A 93 -21.05 -26.97 39.71
N ILE A 94 -22.09 -26.24 39.31
CA ILE A 94 -22.66 -26.24 37.95
C ILE A 94 -21.58 -25.88 36.92
N GLU A 95 -20.64 -24.97 37.25
CA GLU A 95 -19.54 -24.60 36.36
C GLU A 95 -18.61 -25.77 36.05
N LYS A 96 -18.32 -26.64 37.03
CA LYS A 96 -17.51 -27.85 36.79
C LYS A 96 -18.22 -28.87 35.91
N LEU A 97 -19.54 -29.00 36.05
CA LEU A 97 -20.34 -29.90 35.22
C LEU A 97 -20.48 -29.36 33.79
N THR A 98 -20.70 -28.06 33.62
CA THR A 98 -20.70 -27.38 32.32
C THR A 98 -19.35 -27.53 31.62
N LYS A 99 -18.24 -27.39 32.35
CA LYS A 99 -16.89 -27.60 31.81
C LYS A 99 -16.64 -29.06 31.41
N MET A 100 -17.15 -30.02 32.19
CA MET A 100 -17.09 -31.45 31.84
C MET A 100 -17.87 -31.75 30.55
N VAL A 101 -18.99 -31.06 30.30
CA VAL A 101 -19.77 -31.18 29.06
C VAL A 101 -19.05 -30.53 27.88
N GLN A 102 -18.48 -29.33 28.05
CA GLN A 102 -17.65 -28.67 27.03
C GLN A 102 -16.40 -29.48 26.64
N ASP A 103 -15.75 -30.15 27.61
CA ASP A 103 -14.61 -31.03 27.37
C ASP A 103 -15.05 -32.33 26.63
N MET A 104 -16.27 -32.81 26.87
CA MET A 104 -16.87 -33.92 26.11
C MET A 104 -17.23 -33.49 24.67
N GLU A 105 -17.59 -32.23 24.43
CA GLU A 105 -17.92 -31.67 23.11
C GLU A 105 -16.71 -31.52 22.19
N GLN A 106 -15.58 -31.01 22.72
CA GLN A 106 -14.33 -30.88 21.95
C GLN A 106 -13.78 -32.24 21.46
N SER A 107 -14.19 -33.33 22.12
CA SER A 107 -13.82 -34.69 21.73
C SER A 107 -14.68 -35.30 20.62
N GLN A 108 -15.81 -34.67 20.26
CA GLN A 108 -16.75 -35.15 19.23
C GLN A 108 -16.74 -34.33 17.93
N SER A 109 -16.18 -33.11 17.93
CA SER A 109 -16.14 -32.21 16.76
C SER A 109 -14.98 -32.46 15.78
N GLY A 110 -14.11 -33.42 16.04
CA GLY A 110 -12.93 -33.70 15.21
C GLY A 110 -13.17 -34.47 13.90
N ASP A 111 -14.41 -34.57 13.41
CA ASP A 111 -14.77 -35.41 12.25
C ASP A 111 -15.82 -34.71 11.35
N SER A 112 -15.55 -33.46 10.94
CA SER A 112 -16.24 -32.83 9.80
C SER A 112 -15.51 -31.58 9.32
N ASP A 113 -14.38 -31.75 8.62
CA ASP A 113 -13.85 -30.76 7.68
C ASP A 113 -13.01 -31.51 6.64
N ALA A 114 -13.67 -31.98 5.58
CA ALA A 114 -13.02 -32.44 4.36
C ALA A 114 -13.92 -32.04 3.19
N GLU A 115 -13.56 -30.95 2.52
CA GLU A 115 -14.09 -30.59 1.21
C GLU A 115 -13.73 -31.65 0.15
N PRO A 116 -14.57 -31.87 -0.87
CA PRO A 116 -14.26 -32.78 -1.96
C PRO A 116 -13.52 -32.03 -3.08
N SER A 117 -12.22 -32.28 -3.25
CA SER A 117 -11.48 -31.85 -4.44
C SER A 117 -11.30 -33.01 -5.43
N ALA A 118 -11.58 -32.71 -6.70
CA ALA A 118 -11.63 -33.62 -7.84
C ALA A 118 -10.25 -34.22 -8.25
N GLU A 119 -10.38 -35.28 -9.05
CA GLU A 119 -9.44 -36.24 -9.63
C GLU A 119 -8.04 -35.77 -10.09
N THR A 120 -7.01 -36.62 -9.90
CA THR A 120 -6.13 -37.12 -10.98
C THR A 120 -5.17 -38.21 -10.49
N SER A 121 -4.86 -39.15 -11.39
CA SER A 121 -4.06 -40.37 -11.23
C SER A 121 -2.56 -40.16 -10.92
N THR A 122 -1.93 -41.03 -10.12
CA THR A 122 -0.79 -41.90 -10.53
C THR A 122 -0.10 -42.63 -9.36
N THR A 123 0.08 -43.96 -9.55
CA THR A 123 1.16 -44.88 -9.12
C THR A 123 1.70 -44.96 -7.67
N VAL A 124 1.51 -46.18 -7.11
CA VAL A 124 2.45 -47.06 -6.38
C VAL A 124 3.12 -46.57 -5.08
N GLY A 125 2.87 -47.31 -3.99
CA GLY A 125 3.76 -47.40 -2.82
C GLY A 125 3.07 -47.86 -1.54
N GLU A 126 3.01 -49.18 -1.30
CA GLU A 126 2.57 -49.78 -0.04
C GLU A 126 3.58 -49.53 1.10
N LEU A 127 3.11 -49.06 2.27
CA LEU A 127 3.65 -49.38 3.61
C LEU A 127 2.49 -49.30 4.66
N PRO A 128 2.49 -50.16 5.71
CA PRO A 128 1.30 -50.46 6.50
C PRO A 128 1.02 -49.45 7.62
N ALA A 129 -0.22 -48.97 7.70
CA ALA A 129 -0.71 -48.18 8.81
C ALA A 129 -0.96 -49.05 10.06
N THR A 130 -0.34 -48.68 11.18
CA THR A 130 -0.61 -49.23 12.51
C THR A 130 -2.07 -48.97 12.94
N PRO A 131 -2.74 -49.89 13.66
CA PRO A 131 -4.14 -49.72 14.03
C PRO A 131 -4.28 -48.66 15.13
N ARG A 132 -4.87 -47.50 14.81
CA ARG A 132 -5.35 -46.54 15.82
C ARG A 132 -6.51 -47.18 16.59
N LYS A 133 -6.32 -47.32 17.90
CA LYS A 133 -7.31 -47.86 18.85
C LYS A 133 -8.61 -47.04 18.80
N ARG A 134 -9.72 -47.66 18.42
CA ARG A 134 -11.08 -47.12 18.62
C ARG A 134 -11.32 -46.89 20.12
N ARG A 135 -11.43 -45.62 20.54
CA ARG A 135 -11.93 -45.26 21.88
C ARG A 135 -13.42 -45.61 21.97
N ARG A 136 -13.82 -46.28 23.05
CA ARG A 136 -15.18 -46.77 23.30
C ARG A 136 -16.13 -45.58 23.51
N ARG A 137 -17.26 -45.54 22.78
CA ARG A 137 -18.40 -44.65 23.09
C ARG A 137 -18.85 -44.89 24.54
N ALA A 138 -19.04 -43.81 25.31
CA ALA A 138 -19.59 -43.88 26.66
C ALA A 138 -20.95 -44.59 26.62
N LYS A 139 -21.12 -45.64 27.43
CA LYS A 139 -22.37 -46.40 27.50
C LYS A 139 -23.41 -45.54 28.23
N ARG A 140 -24.58 -45.37 27.59
CA ARG A 140 -25.81 -44.85 28.22
C ARG A 140 -26.11 -45.66 29.48
N THR A 141 -26.15 -45.01 30.63
CA THR A 141 -26.53 -45.63 31.90
C THR A 141 -27.87 -45.06 32.32
N LYS A 142 -28.95 -45.83 32.13
CA LYS A 142 -30.22 -45.57 32.83
C LYS A 142 -29.94 -45.58 34.34
N LEU A 143 -30.65 -44.75 35.10
CA LEU A 143 -30.59 -44.75 36.56
C LEU A 143 -30.71 -46.20 37.09
N PRO A 144 -29.84 -46.64 38.01
CA PRO A 144 -30.00 -47.90 38.75
C PRO A 144 -31.39 -47.98 39.41
N LYS A 145 -31.97 -49.17 39.55
CA LYS A 145 -33.35 -49.36 40.07
C LYS A 145 -33.60 -48.67 41.42
N GLU A 146 -32.58 -48.61 42.29
CA GLU A 146 -32.64 -47.95 43.60
C GLU A 146 -32.76 -46.42 43.45
N LEU A 147 -31.97 -45.83 42.55
CA LEU A 147 -32.03 -44.40 42.22
C LEU A 147 -33.24 -44.03 41.35
N GLN A 148 -33.81 -44.97 40.59
CA GLN A 148 -35.10 -44.77 39.91
C GLN A 148 -36.25 -44.61 40.92
N GLY A 149 -36.20 -45.34 42.04
CA GLY A 149 -37.15 -45.17 43.14
C GLY A 149 -37.03 -43.78 43.77
N LEU A 150 -35.81 -43.35 44.08
CA LEU A 150 -35.52 -42.01 44.62
C LEU A 150 -35.93 -40.89 43.63
N MET A 151 -35.68 -41.09 42.34
CA MET A 151 -36.10 -40.17 41.28
C MET A 151 -37.64 -40.11 41.15
N GLY A 152 -38.32 -41.24 41.28
CA GLY A 152 -39.78 -41.30 41.30
C GLY A 152 -40.38 -40.57 42.51
N GLU A 153 -39.74 -40.67 43.68
CA GLU A 153 -40.12 -39.91 44.88
C GLU A 153 -39.87 -38.40 44.70
N ALA A 154 -38.77 -38.01 44.06
CA ALA A 154 -38.48 -36.62 43.72
C ALA A 154 -39.55 -36.01 42.78
N ASN A 155 -39.96 -36.74 41.74
CA ASN A 155 -41.05 -36.32 40.86
C ASN A 155 -42.40 -36.22 41.59
N LEU A 156 -42.68 -37.11 42.55
CA LEU A 156 -43.90 -37.06 43.37
C LEU A 156 -43.91 -35.88 44.35
N LYS A 157 -42.77 -35.54 44.96
CA LYS A 157 -42.65 -34.37 45.83
C LYS A 157 -42.73 -33.06 45.03
N PHE A 158 -42.17 -33.04 43.83
CA PHE A 158 -42.36 -31.94 42.87
C PHE A 158 -43.85 -31.73 42.56
N ALA A 159 -44.57 -32.79 42.19
CA ALA A 159 -46.01 -32.72 41.93
C ALA A 159 -46.86 -32.30 43.16
N ARG A 160 -46.32 -32.42 44.38
CA ARG A 160 -46.94 -31.95 45.64
C ARG A 160 -46.57 -30.51 46.02
N GLY A 161 -45.70 -29.85 45.26
CA GLY A 161 -45.21 -28.50 45.52
C GLY A 161 -44.07 -28.41 46.54
N GLU A 162 -43.51 -29.54 46.97
CA GLU A 162 -42.38 -29.60 47.92
C GLU A 162 -41.04 -29.45 47.17
N THR A 163 -40.80 -28.26 46.62
CA THR A 163 -39.69 -27.99 45.67
C THR A 163 -38.30 -28.17 46.27
N GLN A 164 -38.08 -27.75 47.52
CA GLN A 164 -36.76 -27.83 48.18
C GLN A 164 -36.31 -29.27 48.44
N GLU A 165 -37.24 -30.15 48.83
CA GLU A 165 -36.94 -31.56 49.05
C GLU A 165 -36.72 -32.31 47.74
N ALA A 166 -37.48 -31.95 46.69
CA ALA A 166 -37.29 -32.48 45.34
C ALA A 166 -35.88 -32.15 44.78
N ILE A 167 -35.40 -30.92 44.98
CA ILE A 167 -34.05 -30.49 44.57
C ILE A 167 -32.98 -31.30 45.30
N ALA A 168 -33.12 -31.50 46.62
CA ALA A 168 -32.17 -32.27 47.41
C ALA A 168 -32.05 -33.73 46.93
N MET A 169 -33.18 -34.37 46.60
CA MET A 169 -33.18 -35.74 46.08
C MET A 169 -32.61 -35.84 44.66
N CYS A 170 -32.87 -34.86 43.79
CA CYS A 170 -32.28 -34.83 42.45
C CYS A 170 -30.76 -34.60 42.50
N ASN A 171 -30.27 -33.75 43.39
CA ASN A 171 -28.83 -33.54 43.60
C ASN A 171 -28.14 -34.80 44.13
N GLU A 172 -28.79 -35.58 45.00
CA GLU A 172 -28.28 -36.86 45.45
C GLU A 172 -28.24 -37.90 44.32
N CYS A 173 -29.23 -37.91 43.42
CA CYS A 173 -29.21 -38.73 42.22
C CYS A 173 -28.03 -38.36 41.29
N ILE A 174 -27.77 -37.07 41.08
CA ILE A 174 -26.64 -36.59 40.26
C ILE A 174 -25.30 -36.95 40.90
N ARG A 175 -25.18 -36.83 42.22
CA ARG A 175 -23.96 -37.17 42.97
C ARG A 175 -23.57 -38.64 42.77
N GLN A 176 -24.56 -39.53 42.70
CA GLN A 176 -24.33 -40.96 42.53
C GLN A 176 -24.16 -41.37 41.07
N VAL A 177 -24.93 -40.79 40.14
CA VAL A 177 -24.83 -41.06 38.70
C VAL A 177 -24.86 -39.75 37.91
N PRO A 178 -23.69 -39.11 37.68
CA PRO A 178 -23.61 -37.83 36.96
C PRO A 178 -23.99 -37.92 35.47
N THR A 179 -24.08 -39.13 34.91
CA THR A 179 -24.31 -39.41 33.48
C THR A 179 -25.77 -39.70 33.13
N ALA A 180 -26.67 -39.70 34.11
CA ALA A 180 -28.11 -39.89 33.90
C ALA A 180 -28.77 -38.54 33.58
N TYR A 181 -29.63 -38.48 32.57
CA TYR A 181 -30.23 -37.21 32.13
C TYR A 181 -31.49 -36.85 32.93
N GLU A 182 -32.21 -37.84 33.44
CA GLU A 182 -33.51 -37.68 34.09
C GLU A 182 -33.47 -36.72 35.30
N PRO A 183 -32.45 -36.76 36.20
CA PRO A 183 -32.34 -35.84 37.33
C PRO A 183 -32.10 -34.37 36.91
N TYR A 184 -31.33 -34.15 35.86
CA TYR A 184 -31.08 -32.80 35.33
C TYR A 184 -32.32 -32.22 34.66
N GLN A 185 -33.11 -33.06 33.98
CA GLN A 185 -34.36 -32.65 33.35
C GLN A 185 -35.40 -32.21 34.39
N THR A 186 -35.61 -33.00 35.45
CA THR A 186 -36.52 -32.62 36.54
C THR A 186 -36.04 -31.38 37.31
N LEU A 187 -34.73 -31.24 37.53
CA LEU A 187 -34.19 -30.00 38.12
C LEU A 187 -34.42 -28.79 37.20
N GLY A 188 -34.24 -28.94 35.90
CA GLY A 188 -34.53 -27.90 34.91
C GLY A 188 -35.97 -27.38 35.02
N MET A 189 -36.95 -28.29 35.10
CA MET A 189 -38.37 -27.94 35.29
C MET A 189 -38.64 -27.29 36.65
N LEU A 190 -38.02 -27.79 37.73
CA LEU A 190 -38.13 -27.20 39.07
C LEU A 190 -37.63 -25.75 39.10
N TYR A 191 -36.49 -25.46 38.48
CA TYR A 191 -35.96 -24.10 38.39
C TYR A 191 -36.78 -23.20 37.44
N GLU A 192 -37.40 -23.78 36.39
CA GLU A 192 -38.36 -23.09 35.51
C GLU A 192 -39.59 -22.62 36.31
N GLU A 193 -40.20 -23.51 37.12
CA GLU A 193 -41.34 -23.16 37.99
C GLU A 193 -40.99 -22.17 39.11
N MET A 194 -39.74 -22.16 39.58
CA MET A 194 -39.23 -21.18 40.56
C MET A 194 -38.89 -19.82 39.93
N GLY A 195 -38.94 -19.69 38.60
CA GLY A 195 -38.63 -18.46 37.88
C GLY A 195 -37.13 -18.20 37.64
N ASP A 196 -36.26 -19.16 37.91
CA ASP A 196 -34.82 -19.06 37.63
C ASP A 196 -34.50 -19.69 36.26
N THR A 197 -34.79 -18.92 35.20
CA THR A 197 -34.71 -19.35 33.80
C THR A 197 -33.27 -19.64 33.36
N GLU A 198 -32.27 -18.95 33.90
CA GLU A 198 -30.85 -19.17 33.57
C GLU A 198 -30.36 -20.53 34.09
N LYS A 199 -30.63 -20.86 35.35
CA LYS A 199 -30.26 -22.18 35.91
C LYS A 199 -31.05 -23.30 35.26
N SER A 200 -32.34 -23.06 34.97
CA SER A 200 -33.17 -24.00 34.23
C SER A 200 -32.56 -24.33 32.86
N LEU A 201 -32.15 -23.31 32.09
CA LEU A 201 -31.53 -23.50 30.77
C LEU A 201 -30.23 -24.30 30.84
N GLN A 202 -29.34 -23.98 31.79
CA GLN A 202 -28.07 -24.70 31.94
C GLN A 202 -28.27 -26.19 32.28
N LEU A 203 -29.16 -26.49 33.22
CA LEU A 203 -29.45 -27.87 33.62
C LEU A 203 -30.17 -28.65 32.51
N SER A 204 -31.06 -27.98 31.78
CA SER A 204 -31.80 -28.59 30.67
C SER A 204 -30.90 -28.81 29.44
N LEU A 205 -29.90 -27.95 29.17
CA LEU A 205 -28.85 -28.22 28.18
C LEU A 205 -28.06 -29.48 28.54
N ILE A 206 -27.61 -29.61 29.80
CA ILE A 206 -26.88 -30.81 30.26
C ILE A 206 -27.74 -32.06 30.04
N ALA A 207 -29.03 -31.99 30.36
CA ALA A 207 -29.98 -33.08 30.10
C ALA A 207 -30.06 -33.44 28.60
N ALA A 208 -30.19 -32.44 27.72
CA ALA A 208 -30.28 -32.65 26.27
C ALA A 208 -28.99 -33.21 25.65
N HIS A 209 -27.81 -32.81 26.13
CA HIS A 209 -26.53 -33.41 25.72
C HIS A 209 -26.39 -34.86 26.18
N LEU A 210 -26.97 -35.22 27.34
CA LEU A 210 -26.99 -36.59 27.87
C LEU A 210 -28.06 -37.47 27.19
N ASN A 211 -29.16 -36.87 26.70
CA ASN A 211 -30.20 -37.53 25.90
C ASN A 211 -30.43 -36.85 24.53
N PRO A 212 -29.58 -37.12 23.52
CA PRO A 212 -29.65 -36.41 22.24
C PRO A 212 -30.79 -36.87 21.31
N ASN A 213 -31.74 -37.67 21.80
CA ASN A 213 -32.67 -38.40 20.95
C ASN A 213 -33.98 -37.64 20.68
N ASP A 214 -34.24 -36.53 21.38
CA ASP A 214 -35.47 -35.77 21.26
C ASP A 214 -35.23 -34.39 20.61
N PRO A 215 -35.66 -34.17 19.35
CA PRO A 215 -35.52 -32.88 18.69
C PRO A 215 -36.40 -31.79 19.31
N GLU A 216 -37.53 -32.14 19.95
CA GLU A 216 -38.44 -31.15 20.57
C GLU A 216 -37.79 -30.48 21.79
N GLU A 217 -37.01 -31.23 22.57
CA GLU A 217 -36.23 -30.67 23.68
C GLU A 217 -35.20 -29.63 23.19
N TRP A 218 -34.53 -29.88 22.06
CA TRP A 218 -33.58 -28.92 21.48
C TRP A 218 -34.26 -27.65 20.94
N ILE A 219 -35.49 -27.76 20.41
CA ILE A 219 -36.27 -26.60 19.96
C ILE A 219 -36.66 -25.74 21.15
N LYS A 220 -37.20 -26.35 22.23
CA LYS A 220 -37.55 -25.63 23.46
C LYS A 220 -36.33 -24.91 24.05
N LEU A 221 -35.15 -25.56 24.05
CA LEU A 221 -33.90 -24.95 24.54
C LEU A 221 -33.42 -23.80 23.65
N ALA A 222 -33.65 -23.87 22.33
CA ALA A 222 -33.34 -22.79 21.42
C ALA A 222 -34.23 -21.56 21.70
N GLU A 223 -35.53 -21.76 21.88
CA GLU A 223 -36.49 -20.71 22.24
C GLU A 223 -36.15 -20.06 23.58
N MET A 224 -35.89 -20.86 24.62
CA MET A 224 -35.44 -20.34 25.93
C MET A 224 -34.11 -19.58 25.84
N SER A 225 -33.20 -20.00 24.94
CA SER A 225 -31.94 -19.29 24.71
C SER A 225 -32.16 -17.95 23.98
N LEU A 226 -33.15 -17.86 23.08
CA LEU A 226 -33.55 -16.61 22.42
C LEU A 226 -34.21 -15.64 23.40
N GLU A 227 -35.07 -16.12 24.31
CA GLU A 227 -35.67 -15.30 25.36
C GLU A 227 -34.62 -14.66 26.29
N LEU A 228 -33.48 -15.33 26.47
CA LEU A 228 -32.33 -14.85 27.23
C LEU A 228 -31.30 -14.07 26.37
N ASN A 229 -31.62 -13.74 25.10
CA ASN A 229 -30.73 -13.06 24.16
C ASN A 229 -29.38 -13.77 23.89
N ASN A 230 -29.31 -15.09 24.10
CA ASN A 230 -28.12 -15.91 23.82
C ASN A 230 -28.20 -16.54 22.42
N GLU A 231 -28.02 -15.71 21.39
CA GLU A 231 -28.21 -16.10 19.97
C GLU A 231 -27.29 -17.24 19.50
N GLN A 232 -26.02 -17.26 19.94
CA GLN A 232 -25.07 -18.33 19.58
C GLN A 232 -25.48 -19.70 20.14
N GLN A 233 -26.02 -19.72 21.35
CA GLN A 233 -26.48 -20.93 22.01
C GLN A 233 -27.78 -21.43 21.37
N ALA A 234 -28.70 -20.52 21.02
CA ALA A 234 -29.90 -20.83 20.26
C ALA A 234 -29.55 -21.46 18.89
N LEU A 235 -28.57 -20.90 18.19
CA LEU A 235 -28.09 -21.45 16.91
C LEU A 235 -27.54 -22.87 17.05
N HIS A 236 -26.79 -23.13 18.12
CA HIS A 236 -26.31 -24.48 18.42
C HIS A 236 -27.47 -25.47 18.63
N CYS A 237 -28.45 -25.08 19.44
CA CYS A 237 -29.62 -25.90 19.74
C CYS A 237 -30.44 -26.20 18.48
N TYR A 238 -30.71 -25.19 17.64
CA TYR A 238 -31.38 -25.40 16.35
C TYR A 238 -30.57 -26.29 15.40
N THR A 239 -29.24 -26.16 15.37
CA THR A 239 -28.37 -27.02 14.54
C THR A 239 -28.43 -28.47 14.99
N LYS A 240 -28.51 -28.73 16.30
CA LYS A 240 -28.74 -30.08 16.84
C LYS A 240 -30.14 -30.60 16.52
N ALA A 241 -31.17 -29.77 16.68
CA ALA A 241 -32.55 -30.13 16.35
C ALA A 241 -32.67 -30.59 14.88
N VAL A 242 -32.16 -29.81 13.93
CA VAL A 242 -32.14 -30.14 12.49
C VAL A 242 -31.33 -31.41 12.19
N LYS A 243 -30.28 -31.69 12.97
CA LYS A 243 -29.49 -32.92 12.79
C LYS A 243 -30.28 -34.18 13.12
N TYR A 244 -31.16 -34.12 14.13
CA TYR A 244 -31.96 -35.24 14.59
C TYR A 244 -33.30 -35.36 13.86
N ASP A 245 -33.91 -34.22 13.49
CA ASP A 245 -35.07 -34.15 12.60
C ASP A 245 -34.74 -33.31 11.35
N LYS A 246 -34.41 -34.02 10.27
CA LYS A 246 -34.09 -33.41 8.97
C LYS A 246 -35.32 -33.02 8.14
N THR A 247 -36.52 -33.36 8.62
CA THR A 247 -37.78 -33.20 7.88
C THR A 247 -38.63 -32.04 8.39
N ASN A 248 -38.35 -31.55 9.60
CA ASN A 248 -39.05 -30.42 10.18
C ASN A 248 -38.59 -29.09 9.55
N LYS A 249 -39.39 -28.60 8.59
CA LYS A 249 -39.12 -27.37 7.83
C LYS A 249 -39.14 -26.12 8.72
N ASP A 250 -39.99 -26.06 9.73
CA ASP A 250 -40.22 -24.84 10.52
C ASP A 250 -38.96 -24.51 11.34
N VAL A 251 -38.34 -25.52 11.95
CA VAL A 251 -37.08 -25.38 12.69
C VAL A 251 -35.92 -25.00 11.77
N MET A 252 -35.91 -25.49 10.53
CA MET A 252 -34.89 -25.11 9.55
C MET A 252 -35.05 -23.64 9.14
N VAL A 253 -36.29 -23.15 8.95
CA VAL A 253 -36.56 -21.73 8.68
C VAL A 253 -36.11 -20.86 9.85
N ASP A 254 -36.45 -21.23 11.09
CA ASP A 254 -36.07 -20.46 12.28
C ASP A 254 -34.55 -20.41 12.47
N ARG A 255 -33.85 -21.51 12.17
CA ARG A 255 -32.38 -21.53 12.13
C ARG A 255 -31.81 -20.57 11.09
N CYS A 256 -32.37 -20.54 9.88
CA CYS A 256 -31.88 -19.67 8.80
C CYS A 256 -32.14 -18.19 9.12
N LYS A 257 -33.32 -17.85 9.66
CA LYS A 257 -33.63 -16.49 10.14
C LYS A 257 -32.69 -16.02 11.25
N LEU A 258 -32.30 -16.93 12.16
CA LEU A 258 -31.32 -16.60 13.20
C LEU A 258 -29.92 -16.36 12.61
N LEU A 259 -29.50 -17.17 11.63
CA LEU A 259 -28.25 -16.98 10.90
C LEU A 259 -28.19 -15.64 10.16
N GLU A 260 -29.29 -15.23 9.52
CA GLU A 260 -29.42 -13.91 8.89
C GLU A 260 -29.24 -12.77 9.89
N LYS A 261 -29.92 -12.83 11.05
CA LYS A 261 -29.78 -11.83 12.11
C LYS A 261 -28.34 -11.71 12.62
N MET A 262 -27.61 -12.83 12.66
CA MET A 262 -26.20 -12.88 13.07
C MET A 262 -25.22 -12.47 11.95
N GLY A 263 -25.70 -12.24 10.72
CA GLY A 263 -24.88 -11.85 9.55
C GLY A 263 -24.22 -13.03 8.82
N ASP A 264 -24.52 -14.28 9.18
CA ASP A 264 -24.00 -15.47 8.50
C ASP A 264 -24.93 -15.93 7.37
N ILE A 265 -24.98 -15.09 6.32
CA ILE A 265 -25.90 -15.25 5.19
C ILE A 265 -25.59 -16.51 4.36
N LYS A 266 -24.33 -16.96 4.31
CA LYS A 266 -23.92 -18.13 3.51
C LYS A 266 -24.57 -19.42 4.00
N HIS A 267 -24.47 -19.70 5.30
CA HIS A 267 -25.07 -20.91 5.88
C HIS A 267 -26.60 -20.83 5.92
N ALA A 268 -27.17 -19.62 5.98
CA ALA A 268 -28.61 -19.41 5.84
C ALA A 268 -29.09 -19.82 4.44
N LEU A 269 -28.41 -19.38 3.38
CA LEU A 269 -28.72 -19.73 1.98
C LEU A 269 -28.65 -21.22 1.72
N GLU A 270 -27.63 -21.91 2.23
CA GLU A 270 -27.54 -23.38 2.14
C GLU A 270 -28.71 -24.06 2.83
N GLY A 271 -29.12 -23.54 4.00
CA GLY A 271 -30.28 -24.01 4.73
C GLY A 271 -31.58 -23.82 3.94
N TYR A 272 -31.78 -22.66 3.32
CA TYR A 272 -32.96 -22.41 2.49
C TYR A 272 -33.03 -23.30 1.26
N HIS A 273 -31.91 -23.57 0.57
CA HIS A 273 -31.88 -24.53 -0.54
C HIS A 273 -32.26 -25.95 -0.10
N GLN A 274 -31.84 -26.37 1.11
CA GLN A 274 -32.27 -27.65 1.67
C GLN A 274 -33.78 -27.70 1.91
N ILE A 275 -34.37 -26.61 2.42
CA ILE A 275 -35.83 -26.50 2.62
C ILE A 275 -36.55 -26.57 1.27
N MET A 276 -36.09 -25.83 0.25
CA MET A 276 -36.67 -25.85 -1.10
C MET A 276 -36.66 -27.23 -1.75
N ASN A 277 -35.68 -28.09 -1.43
CA ASN A 277 -35.61 -29.47 -1.94
C ASN A 277 -36.58 -30.43 -1.22
N ILE A 278 -36.99 -30.11 0.01
CA ILE A 278 -37.89 -30.95 0.83
C ILE A 278 -39.36 -30.56 0.57
N LEU A 279 -39.63 -29.32 0.16
CA LEU A 279 -40.98 -28.83 -0.09
C LEU A 279 -41.71 -29.62 -1.20
N PRO A 280 -42.93 -30.14 -0.94
CA PRO A 280 -43.77 -30.76 -1.97
C PRO A 280 -44.20 -29.75 -3.04
N LYS A 281 -44.35 -30.21 -4.29
CA LYS A 281 -44.78 -29.38 -5.44
C LYS A 281 -46.17 -28.73 -5.29
N GLU A 282 -46.97 -29.17 -4.32
CA GLU A 282 -48.31 -28.63 -4.06
C GLU A 282 -48.24 -27.29 -3.27
N ASN A 283 -47.16 -27.05 -2.51
CA ASN A 283 -46.94 -25.83 -1.74
C ASN A 283 -46.22 -24.74 -2.57
N GLY A 284 -46.74 -24.46 -3.78
CA GLY A 284 -46.12 -23.52 -4.71
C GLY A 284 -45.99 -22.10 -4.17
N GLU A 285 -46.93 -21.65 -3.33
CA GLU A 285 -46.91 -20.31 -2.71
C GLU A 285 -45.76 -20.16 -1.69
N GLU A 286 -45.58 -21.14 -0.80
CA GLU A 286 -44.47 -21.17 0.16
C GLU A 286 -43.11 -21.25 -0.56
N TYR A 287 -43.03 -22.02 -1.66
CA TYR A 287 -41.82 -22.13 -2.46
C TYR A 287 -41.42 -20.79 -3.10
N VAL A 288 -42.39 -20.07 -3.67
CA VAL A 288 -42.15 -18.75 -4.28
C VAL A 288 -41.73 -17.74 -3.22
N GLN A 289 -42.37 -17.72 -2.04
CA GLN A 289 -42.00 -16.82 -0.95
C GLN A 289 -40.56 -17.06 -0.49
N LEU A 290 -40.18 -18.33 -0.29
CA LEU A 290 -38.82 -18.69 0.10
C LEU A 290 -37.80 -18.34 -1.00
N ALA A 291 -38.16 -18.54 -2.27
CA ALA A 291 -37.32 -18.14 -3.39
C ALA A 291 -37.10 -16.62 -3.44
N ARG A 292 -38.08 -15.79 -3.07
CA ARG A 292 -37.89 -14.33 -2.95
C ARG A 292 -36.88 -13.98 -1.87
N GLU A 293 -36.98 -14.58 -0.69
CA GLU A 293 -36.06 -14.34 0.42
C GLU A 293 -34.62 -14.74 0.05
N VAL A 294 -34.46 -15.92 -0.57
CA VAL A 294 -33.17 -16.40 -1.10
C VAL A 294 -32.61 -15.46 -2.17
N THR A 295 -33.45 -15.01 -3.11
CA THR A 295 -33.06 -14.11 -4.20
C THR A 295 -32.63 -12.74 -3.65
N LYS A 296 -33.35 -12.21 -2.65
CA LYS A 296 -33.01 -10.97 -1.96
C LYS A 296 -31.65 -11.09 -1.26
N ASN A 297 -31.42 -12.17 -0.52
CA ASN A 297 -30.14 -12.41 0.15
C ASN A 297 -28.97 -12.54 -0.85
N TYR A 298 -29.16 -13.25 -1.96
CA TYR A 298 -28.15 -13.31 -3.03
C TYR A 298 -27.87 -11.94 -3.66
N HIS A 299 -28.91 -11.14 -3.86
CA HIS A 299 -28.78 -9.78 -4.38
C HIS A 299 -28.01 -8.86 -3.42
N GLU A 300 -28.29 -8.91 -2.10
CA GLU A 300 -27.55 -8.17 -1.07
C GLU A 300 -26.07 -8.60 -0.99
N MET A 301 -25.76 -9.87 -1.27
CA MET A 301 -24.39 -10.37 -1.37
C MET A 301 -23.68 -10.03 -2.70
N GLY A 302 -24.40 -9.47 -3.67
CA GLY A 302 -23.90 -9.17 -5.02
C GLY A 302 -23.78 -10.37 -5.95
N ASP A 303 -24.26 -11.57 -5.54
CA ASP A 303 -24.28 -12.76 -6.40
C ASP A 303 -25.56 -12.83 -7.23
N VAL A 304 -25.62 -11.98 -8.24
CA VAL A 304 -26.78 -11.85 -9.14
C VAL A 304 -27.01 -13.13 -9.97
N LYS A 305 -25.97 -13.95 -10.20
CA LYS A 305 -26.09 -15.17 -11.02
C LYS A 305 -26.89 -16.24 -10.31
N SER A 306 -26.54 -16.53 -9.06
CA SER A 306 -27.27 -17.50 -8.24
C SER A 306 -28.70 -17.05 -7.95
N ALA A 307 -28.92 -15.74 -7.81
CA ALA A 307 -30.25 -15.13 -7.71
C ALA A 307 -31.12 -15.44 -8.95
N LEU A 308 -30.58 -15.20 -10.16
CA LEU A 308 -31.27 -15.51 -11.42
C LEU A 308 -31.54 -17.00 -11.60
N GLU A 309 -30.59 -17.86 -11.25
CA GLU A 309 -30.80 -19.32 -11.33
C GLU A 309 -31.94 -19.78 -10.43
N THR A 310 -31.98 -19.26 -9.19
CA THR A 310 -33.06 -19.57 -8.24
C THR A 310 -34.41 -19.09 -8.78
N MET A 311 -34.49 -17.85 -9.25
CA MET A 311 -35.72 -17.29 -9.79
C MET A 311 -36.18 -18.00 -11.06
N SER A 312 -35.27 -18.33 -11.98
CA SER A 312 -35.60 -19.06 -13.20
C SER A 312 -36.16 -20.47 -12.94
N LYS A 313 -35.64 -21.18 -11.92
CA LYS A 313 -36.17 -22.46 -11.47
C LYS A 313 -37.58 -22.29 -10.91
N THR A 314 -37.82 -21.24 -10.11
CA THR A 314 -39.14 -20.90 -9.57
C THR A 314 -40.15 -20.67 -10.70
N PHE A 315 -39.76 -19.92 -11.73
CA PHE A 315 -40.61 -19.63 -12.88
C PHE A 315 -40.96 -20.89 -13.69
N GLN A 316 -40.04 -21.84 -13.81
CA GLN A 316 -40.28 -23.12 -14.50
C GLN A 316 -41.16 -24.09 -13.70
N LEU A 317 -40.97 -24.15 -12.38
CA LEU A 317 -41.65 -25.12 -11.52
C LEU A 317 -43.07 -24.68 -11.14
N HIS A 318 -43.28 -23.38 -10.91
CA HIS A 318 -44.55 -22.84 -10.42
C HIS A 318 -45.05 -21.61 -11.20
N PRO A 319 -45.36 -21.72 -12.52
CA PRO A 319 -45.82 -20.59 -13.32
C PRO A 319 -47.10 -19.90 -12.81
N SER A 320 -47.99 -20.62 -12.14
CA SER A 320 -49.30 -20.13 -11.72
C SER A 320 -49.26 -19.20 -10.49
N PHE A 321 -48.18 -19.21 -9.72
CA PHE A 321 -48.03 -18.45 -8.48
C PHE A 321 -47.15 -17.19 -8.62
N ILE A 322 -46.63 -16.94 -9.82
CA ILE A 322 -45.78 -15.79 -10.12
C ILE A 322 -46.64 -14.52 -10.11
N THR A 323 -46.24 -13.54 -9.31
CA THR A 323 -46.89 -12.23 -9.27
C THR A 323 -46.15 -11.21 -10.15
N SER A 324 -46.74 -10.03 -10.36
CA SER A 324 -46.04 -8.92 -11.03
C SER A 324 -44.79 -8.46 -10.28
N GLU A 325 -44.72 -8.65 -8.96
CA GLU A 325 -43.54 -8.35 -8.16
C GLU A 325 -42.39 -9.31 -8.46
N ASP A 326 -42.69 -10.60 -8.64
CA ASP A 326 -41.70 -11.61 -9.03
C ASP A 326 -41.11 -11.33 -10.42
N VAL A 327 -41.97 -10.94 -11.37
CA VAL A 327 -41.52 -10.50 -12.69
C VAL A 327 -40.62 -9.26 -12.58
N ASN A 328 -40.94 -8.32 -11.68
CA ASN A 328 -40.15 -7.12 -11.47
C ASN A 328 -38.73 -7.44 -11.00
N VAL A 329 -38.61 -8.26 -9.96
CA VAL A 329 -37.31 -8.71 -9.42
C VAL A 329 -36.50 -9.43 -10.50
N MET A 330 -37.13 -10.31 -11.29
CA MET A 330 -36.44 -11.02 -12.36
C MET A 330 -35.90 -10.08 -13.45
N VAL A 331 -36.69 -9.07 -13.83
CA VAL A 331 -36.29 -8.05 -14.81
C VAL A 331 -35.14 -7.20 -14.27
N GLU A 332 -35.18 -6.77 -13.01
CA GLU A 332 -34.11 -6.02 -12.36
C GLU A 332 -32.79 -6.79 -12.35
N LEU A 333 -32.83 -8.08 -11.98
CA LEU A 333 -31.63 -8.92 -11.97
C LEU A 333 -31.04 -9.11 -13.38
N HIS A 334 -31.87 -9.27 -14.41
CA HIS A 334 -31.39 -9.33 -15.80
C HIS A 334 -30.83 -7.99 -16.29
N MET A 335 -31.45 -6.86 -15.91
CA MET A 335 -30.93 -5.52 -16.21
C MET A 335 -29.58 -5.27 -15.52
N ALA A 336 -29.41 -5.70 -14.28
CA ALA A 336 -28.14 -5.60 -13.54
C ALA A 336 -27.01 -6.39 -14.22
N GLN A 337 -27.32 -7.53 -14.87
CA GLN A 337 -26.35 -8.28 -15.70
C GLN A 337 -26.20 -7.74 -17.13
N LYS A 338 -26.91 -6.67 -17.51
CA LYS A 338 -27.00 -6.14 -18.87
C LYS A 338 -27.56 -7.13 -19.91
N ASN A 339 -28.33 -8.12 -19.46
CA ASN A 339 -29.00 -9.11 -20.31
C ASN A 339 -30.39 -8.59 -20.76
N TYR A 340 -30.40 -7.47 -21.51
CA TYR A 340 -31.62 -6.75 -21.87
C TYR A 340 -32.59 -7.57 -22.75
N GLU A 341 -32.07 -8.46 -23.59
CA GLU A 341 -32.89 -9.33 -24.46
C GLU A 341 -33.77 -10.28 -23.63
N GLN A 342 -33.17 -10.92 -22.63
CA GLN A 342 -33.85 -11.87 -21.74
C GLN A 342 -34.79 -11.14 -20.79
N ALA A 343 -34.39 -9.98 -20.25
CA ALA A 343 -35.26 -9.13 -19.43
C ALA A 343 -36.55 -8.77 -20.18
N PHE A 344 -36.43 -8.38 -21.46
CA PHE A 344 -37.59 -8.05 -22.28
C PHE A 344 -38.44 -9.29 -22.60
N GLN A 345 -37.82 -10.44 -22.83
CA GLN A 345 -38.55 -11.68 -23.08
C GLN A 345 -39.41 -12.10 -21.87
N VAL A 346 -38.88 -11.98 -20.65
CA VAL A 346 -39.63 -12.28 -19.41
C VAL A 346 -40.90 -11.41 -19.31
N LEU A 347 -40.82 -10.14 -19.74
CA LEU A 347 -41.98 -9.24 -19.78
C LEU A 347 -42.98 -9.62 -20.88
N ILE A 348 -42.53 -10.07 -22.05
CA ILE A 348 -43.43 -10.58 -23.11
C ILE A 348 -44.21 -11.79 -22.60
N ASP A 349 -43.49 -12.75 -22.02
CA ASP A 349 -44.05 -14.06 -21.64
C ASP A 349 -45.02 -13.96 -20.46
N ASN A 350 -44.73 -13.10 -19.47
CA ASN A 350 -45.48 -13.05 -18.21
C ASN A 350 -46.43 -11.84 -18.07
N CYS A 351 -46.19 -10.74 -18.79
CA CYS A 351 -47.03 -9.54 -18.70
C CYS A 351 -47.98 -9.34 -19.90
N GLY A 352 -47.99 -10.27 -20.86
CA GLY A 352 -48.93 -10.23 -21.99
C GLY A 352 -48.70 -9.05 -22.96
N LEU A 353 -47.45 -8.59 -23.08
CA LEU A 353 -47.06 -7.52 -24.01
C LEU A 353 -47.25 -7.99 -25.46
N LYS A 354 -47.75 -7.09 -26.33
CA LYS A 354 -47.89 -7.36 -27.76
C LYS A 354 -47.04 -6.40 -28.58
N LEU A 355 -46.08 -6.94 -29.34
CA LEU A 355 -45.24 -6.19 -30.27
C LEU A 355 -45.79 -6.29 -31.69
N GLU A 356 -45.98 -5.15 -32.34
CA GLU A 356 -46.25 -5.08 -33.78
C GLU A 356 -44.93 -4.79 -34.51
N LEU A 357 -44.45 -5.74 -35.31
CA LEU A 357 -43.20 -5.63 -36.05
C LEU A 357 -43.44 -4.99 -37.43
N ASN A 358 -42.39 -4.45 -38.05
CA ASN A 358 -42.44 -3.80 -39.38
C ASN A 358 -42.87 -4.74 -40.54
N ILE A 359 -43.05 -6.04 -40.27
CA ILE A 359 -43.63 -6.99 -41.22
C ILE A 359 -45.07 -7.29 -40.78
N PRO A 360 -46.09 -6.91 -41.57
CA PRO A 360 -47.45 -7.36 -41.33
C PRO A 360 -47.48 -8.88 -41.57
N ASP A 361 -48.01 -9.65 -40.60
CA ASP A 361 -48.14 -11.12 -40.60
C ASP A 361 -46.88 -11.93 -40.19
N TYR A 362 -46.28 -11.60 -39.03
CA TYR A 362 -45.28 -12.47 -38.38
C TYR A 362 -45.97 -13.62 -37.62
N GLU A 363 -45.85 -14.85 -38.10
CA GLU A 363 -46.54 -16.03 -37.55
C GLU A 363 -45.81 -16.73 -36.39
N GLU A 364 -44.52 -16.45 -36.17
CA GLU A 364 -43.75 -17.06 -35.08
C GLU A 364 -44.02 -16.37 -33.72
N PRO A 365 -43.97 -17.10 -32.58
CA PRO A 365 -44.01 -16.47 -31.26
C PRO A 365 -42.85 -15.48 -31.14
N VAL A 366 -43.16 -14.27 -30.67
CA VAL A 366 -42.19 -13.17 -30.60
C VAL A 366 -41.10 -13.55 -29.60
N ASN A 367 -39.93 -13.89 -30.12
CA ASN A 367 -38.71 -14.07 -29.35
C ASN A 367 -37.78 -12.88 -29.63
N MET A 368 -37.44 -12.12 -28.59
CA MET A 368 -36.64 -10.90 -28.69
C MET A 368 -35.27 -11.16 -29.34
N HIS A 369 -34.66 -12.31 -29.06
CA HIS A 369 -33.40 -12.73 -29.67
C HIS A 369 -33.54 -12.87 -31.20
N ASN A 370 -34.64 -13.48 -31.67
CA ASN A 370 -34.90 -13.63 -33.10
C ASN A 370 -35.25 -12.30 -33.77
N VAL A 371 -35.93 -11.39 -33.07
CA VAL A 371 -36.25 -10.05 -33.57
C VAL A 371 -34.97 -9.26 -33.83
N ILE A 372 -34.01 -9.30 -32.90
CA ILE A 372 -32.71 -8.64 -33.03
C ILE A 372 -31.87 -9.30 -34.13
N LEU A 373 -31.74 -10.63 -34.12
CA LEU A 373 -30.97 -11.38 -35.12
C LEU A 373 -31.48 -11.17 -36.56
N LYS A 374 -32.80 -11.09 -36.75
CA LYS A 374 -33.42 -10.86 -38.05
C LYS A 374 -33.48 -9.37 -38.45
N GLY A 375 -33.01 -8.45 -37.61
CA GLY A 375 -33.03 -7.00 -37.86
C GLY A 375 -34.44 -6.40 -37.93
N LEU A 376 -35.40 -6.98 -37.21
CA LEU A 376 -36.79 -6.53 -37.19
C LEU A 376 -36.96 -5.39 -36.18
N HIS A 377 -37.66 -4.33 -36.58
CA HIS A 377 -37.95 -3.19 -35.70
C HIS A 377 -39.41 -3.23 -35.25
N PRO A 378 -39.68 -3.16 -33.93
CA PRO A 378 -41.03 -3.01 -33.41
C PRO A 378 -41.55 -1.60 -33.74
N VAL A 379 -42.68 -1.55 -34.43
CA VAL A 379 -43.36 -0.31 -34.82
C VAL A 379 -44.22 0.20 -33.66
N SER A 380 -44.90 -0.71 -32.95
CA SER A 380 -45.69 -0.38 -31.76
C SER A 380 -45.56 -1.47 -30.70
N CYS A 381 -45.66 -1.07 -29.42
CA CYS A 381 -45.68 -1.98 -28.28
C CYS A 381 -46.95 -1.71 -27.46
N ARG A 382 -47.90 -2.63 -27.49
CA ARG A 382 -49.13 -2.53 -26.69
C ARG A 382 -48.89 -3.12 -25.31
N VAL A 383 -48.86 -2.25 -24.31
CA VAL A 383 -48.74 -2.59 -22.90
C VAL A 383 -50.16 -2.64 -22.29
N PRO A 384 -50.54 -3.69 -21.55
CA PRO A 384 -51.83 -3.73 -20.87
C PRO A 384 -52.03 -2.57 -19.88
N ASP A 385 -53.27 -2.08 -19.78
CA ASP A 385 -53.62 -0.95 -18.87
C ASP A 385 -53.53 -1.31 -17.39
N VAL A 386 -53.58 -2.61 -17.06
CA VAL A 386 -53.51 -3.13 -15.68
C VAL A 386 -52.05 -3.21 -15.17
N LEU A 387 -51.05 -3.00 -16.03
CA LEU A 387 -49.65 -3.11 -15.63
C LEU A 387 -49.21 -1.92 -14.75
N PRO A 388 -48.54 -2.16 -13.60
CA PRO A 388 -47.96 -1.09 -12.78
C PRO A 388 -47.06 -0.16 -13.59
N ILE A 389 -47.06 1.13 -13.23
CA ILE A 389 -46.28 2.17 -13.92
C ILE A 389 -44.79 1.83 -13.91
N ASP A 390 -44.24 1.28 -12.82
CA ASP A 390 -42.84 0.84 -12.70
C ASP A 390 -42.45 -0.16 -13.80
N LEU A 391 -43.23 -1.26 -13.94
CA LEU A 391 -42.99 -2.26 -15.00
C LEU A 391 -43.15 -1.67 -16.40
N ARG A 392 -44.09 -0.73 -16.60
CA ARG A 392 -44.26 -0.03 -17.89
C ARG A 392 -43.03 0.84 -18.22
N VAL A 393 -42.46 1.52 -17.23
CA VAL A 393 -41.23 2.30 -17.41
C VAL A 393 -40.05 1.39 -17.72
N LYS A 394 -39.92 0.25 -17.05
CA LYS A 394 -38.90 -0.78 -17.35
C LYS A 394 -39.01 -1.32 -18.78
N VAL A 395 -40.23 -1.52 -19.30
CA VAL A 395 -40.44 -1.82 -20.73
C VAL A 395 -39.85 -0.70 -21.62
N GLY A 396 -40.12 0.57 -21.29
CA GLY A 396 -39.55 1.71 -22.01
C GLY A 396 -38.02 1.78 -21.93
N VAL A 397 -37.44 1.60 -20.75
CA VAL A 397 -35.99 1.55 -20.51
C VAL A 397 -35.35 0.44 -21.34
N LEU A 398 -35.91 -0.77 -21.34
CA LEU A 398 -35.41 -1.89 -22.12
C LEU A 398 -35.50 -1.63 -23.63
N LEU A 399 -36.58 -1.00 -24.12
CA LEU A 399 -36.69 -0.61 -25.53
C LEU A 399 -35.58 0.37 -25.94
N ILE A 400 -35.27 1.36 -25.09
CA ILE A 400 -34.15 2.29 -25.31
C ILE A 400 -32.82 1.52 -25.33
N GLN A 401 -32.60 0.64 -24.34
CA GLN A 401 -31.37 -0.15 -24.25
C GLN A 401 -31.18 -1.14 -25.41
N LEU A 402 -32.26 -1.60 -26.02
CA LEU A 402 -32.25 -2.43 -27.23
C LEU A 402 -32.20 -1.60 -28.53
N GLY A 403 -32.29 -0.26 -28.45
CA GLY A 403 -32.20 0.66 -29.60
C GLY A 403 -33.49 0.85 -30.39
N PHE A 404 -34.65 0.51 -29.82
CA PHE A 404 -35.96 0.64 -30.47
C PHE A 404 -36.69 1.88 -29.97
N TYR A 405 -36.49 3.01 -30.64
CA TYR A 405 -37.02 4.31 -30.20
C TYR A 405 -38.48 4.57 -30.61
N THR A 406 -38.96 3.99 -31.70
CA THR A 406 -40.32 4.21 -32.24
C THR A 406 -41.45 3.93 -31.24
N PRO A 407 -41.46 2.80 -30.49
CA PRO A 407 -42.53 2.53 -29.53
C PRO A 407 -42.39 3.27 -28.21
N VAL A 408 -41.20 3.83 -27.89
CA VAL A 408 -40.89 4.35 -26.55
C VAL A 408 -41.81 5.48 -26.13
N GLU A 409 -42.10 6.43 -27.02
CA GLU A 409 -42.99 7.55 -26.73
C GLU A 409 -44.40 7.06 -26.35
N SER A 410 -44.92 6.05 -27.06
CA SER A 410 -46.24 5.49 -26.78
C SER A 410 -46.31 4.77 -25.42
N VAL A 411 -45.22 4.10 -25.04
CA VAL A 411 -45.12 3.34 -23.78
C VAL A 411 -44.91 4.26 -22.58
N LEU A 412 -44.09 5.31 -22.73
CA LEU A 412 -43.73 6.24 -21.64
C LEU A 412 -44.68 7.44 -21.52
N ARG A 413 -45.58 7.67 -22.47
CA ARG A 413 -46.57 8.76 -22.40
C ARG A 413 -47.31 8.84 -21.06
N PRO A 414 -47.79 7.73 -20.46
CA PRO A 414 -48.46 7.79 -19.15
C PRO A 414 -47.55 8.32 -18.03
N LEU A 415 -46.24 8.04 -18.07
CA LEU A 415 -45.29 8.60 -17.10
C LEU A 415 -45.17 10.12 -17.26
N PHE A 416 -45.15 10.61 -18.51
CA PHE A 416 -45.02 12.04 -18.82
C PHE A 416 -46.28 12.86 -18.56
N GLU A 417 -47.43 12.20 -18.37
CA GLU A 417 -48.68 12.83 -17.94
C GLU A 417 -48.73 13.01 -16.40
N GLU A 418 -47.99 12.20 -15.65
CA GLU A 418 -47.85 12.28 -14.20
C GLU A 418 -46.81 13.33 -13.74
N THR A 419 -46.95 13.84 -12.51
CA THR A 419 -46.01 14.86 -12.01
C THR A 419 -44.67 14.25 -11.56
N PRO A 420 -43.51 14.90 -11.84
CA PRO A 420 -42.19 14.39 -11.44
C PRO A 420 -41.96 14.24 -9.93
N ASN A 421 -42.86 14.79 -9.09
CA ASN A 421 -42.73 14.75 -7.64
C ASN A 421 -43.04 13.37 -7.05
N ASP A 422 -43.83 12.54 -7.71
CA ASP A 422 -44.26 11.26 -7.16
C ASP A 422 -43.56 10.07 -7.83
N TYR A 423 -42.92 10.27 -8.99
CA TYR A 423 -42.27 9.25 -9.81
C TYR A 423 -40.87 9.67 -10.31
N GLY A 424 -40.17 10.55 -9.58
CA GLY A 424 -38.92 11.14 -10.07
C GLY A 424 -37.76 10.14 -10.24
N ASP A 425 -37.79 9.03 -9.50
CA ASP A 425 -36.93 7.85 -9.68
C ASP A 425 -37.13 7.22 -11.07
N LEU A 426 -38.38 6.99 -11.47
CA LEU A 426 -38.70 6.43 -12.79
C LEU A 426 -38.27 7.35 -13.94
N TYR A 427 -38.40 8.67 -13.76
CA TYR A 427 -37.89 9.66 -14.72
C TYR A 427 -36.35 9.61 -14.82
N LEU A 428 -35.66 9.37 -13.70
CA LEU A 428 -34.20 9.25 -13.66
C LEU A 428 -33.75 7.99 -14.42
N ASP A 429 -34.40 6.85 -14.20
CA ASP A 429 -34.11 5.59 -14.90
C ASP A 429 -34.21 5.74 -16.43
N VAL A 430 -35.25 6.43 -16.90
CA VAL A 430 -35.43 6.72 -18.34
C VAL A 430 -34.31 7.64 -18.84
N ALA A 431 -33.94 8.67 -18.06
CA ALA A 431 -32.86 9.58 -18.45
C ALA A 431 -31.51 8.86 -18.52
N GLU A 432 -31.18 8.01 -17.54
CA GLU A 432 -29.97 7.21 -17.53
C GLU A 432 -29.91 6.25 -18.73
N ALA A 433 -31.03 5.62 -19.08
CA ALA A 433 -31.11 4.77 -20.27
C ALA A 433 -30.80 5.51 -21.58
N TYR A 434 -31.27 6.76 -21.72
CA TYR A 434 -30.91 7.60 -22.88
C TYR A 434 -29.44 8.06 -22.84
N MET A 435 -28.88 8.35 -21.67
CA MET A 435 -27.47 8.72 -21.51
C MET A 435 -26.54 7.57 -21.93
N ASP A 436 -26.86 6.33 -21.55
CA ASP A 436 -26.09 5.13 -21.92
C ASP A 436 -26.01 4.92 -23.44
N LYS A 437 -27.07 5.28 -24.17
CA LYS A 437 -27.12 5.23 -25.64
C LYS A 437 -26.59 6.49 -26.32
N THR A 438 -26.01 7.41 -25.57
CA THR A 438 -25.47 8.71 -26.04
C THR A 438 -26.52 9.68 -26.60
N ASP A 439 -27.80 9.41 -26.39
CA ASP A 439 -28.93 10.26 -26.80
C ASP A 439 -29.18 11.38 -25.78
N ASN A 440 -28.14 12.18 -25.55
CA ASN A 440 -28.08 13.18 -24.48
C ASN A 440 -29.13 14.30 -24.63
N ARG A 441 -29.73 14.51 -25.81
CA ARG A 441 -30.76 15.55 -26.02
C ARG A 441 -32.07 15.22 -25.31
N LEU A 442 -32.53 13.98 -25.43
CA LEU A 442 -33.77 13.53 -24.78
C LEU A 442 -33.54 13.39 -23.27
N ALA A 443 -32.40 12.85 -22.86
CA ALA A 443 -31.99 12.79 -21.46
C ALA A 443 -31.99 14.18 -20.80
N LYS A 444 -31.40 15.19 -21.45
CA LYS A 444 -31.41 16.58 -20.97
C LYS A 444 -32.83 17.09 -20.72
N SER A 445 -33.76 16.83 -21.64
CA SER A 445 -35.14 17.30 -21.49
C SER A 445 -35.85 16.68 -20.28
N ILE A 446 -35.53 15.43 -19.95
CA ILE A 446 -36.12 14.69 -18.83
C ILE A 446 -35.47 15.16 -17.52
N LEU A 447 -34.14 15.21 -17.45
CA LEU A 447 -33.38 15.68 -16.29
C LEU A 447 -33.70 17.14 -15.94
N ASN A 448 -33.92 18.00 -16.94
CA ASN A 448 -34.31 19.38 -16.70
C ASN A 448 -35.65 19.49 -15.94
N LYS A 449 -36.60 18.57 -16.19
CA LYS A 449 -37.87 18.53 -15.43
C LYS A 449 -37.62 18.08 -13.98
N LEU A 450 -36.71 17.14 -13.76
CA LEU A 450 -36.38 16.64 -12.42
C LEU A 450 -35.67 17.68 -11.55
N VAL A 451 -34.70 18.39 -12.13
CA VAL A 451 -33.93 19.43 -11.43
C VAL A 451 -34.81 20.57 -10.91
N HIS A 452 -35.91 20.88 -11.60
CA HIS A 452 -36.86 21.92 -11.19
C HIS A 452 -37.98 21.39 -10.27
N SER A 453 -37.96 20.11 -9.89
CA SER A 453 -38.92 19.53 -8.95
C SER A 453 -38.52 19.82 -7.50
N GLU A 454 -39.49 19.90 -6.59
CA GLU A 454 -39.21 20.21 -5.17
C GLU A 454 -38.55 19.02 -4.44
N LYS A 455 -38.94 17.79 -4.79
CA LYS A 455 -38.46 16.56 -4.12
C LYS A 455 -37.16 15.99 -4.70
N TYR A 456 -36.91 16.15 -6.00
CA TYR A 456 -35.75 15.54 -6.70
C TYR A 456 -34.69 16.56 -7.12
N ASN A 457 -34.71 17.76 -6.55
CA ASN A 457 -33.59 18.73 -6.59
C ASN A 457 -32.44 18.25 -5.68
N LEU A 458 -31.89 17.08 -6.00
CA LEU A 458 -30.86 16.37 -5.24
C LEU A 458 -29.51 16.42 -5.97
N PRO A 459 -28.37 16.34 -5.25
CA PRO A 459 -27.04 16.36 -5.86
C PRO A 459 -26.84 15.27 -6.92
N ALA A 460 -27.42 14.09 -6.72
CA ALA A 460 -27.30 12.96 -7.65
C ALA A 460 -27.96 13.25 -9.02
N VAL A 461 -29.12 13.91 -9.02
CA VAL A 461 -29.83 14.28 -10.26
C VAL A 461 -29.09 15.40 -10.98
N TRP A 462 -28.60 16.40 -10.24
CA TRP A 462 -27.75 17.45 -10.79
C TRP A 462 -26.45 16.92 -11.38
N LEU A 463 -25.86 15.88 -10.79
CA LEU A 463 -24.67 15.22 -11.32
C LEU A 463 -24.94 14.61 -12.70
N ARG A 464 -26.02 13.83 -12.85
CA ARG A 464 -26.44 13.28 -14.15
C ARG A 464 -26.76 14.38 -15.16
N TYR A 465 -27.43 15.45 -14.73
CA TYR A 465 -27.71 16.60 -15.58
C TYR A 465 -26.43 17.28 -16.06
N ALA A 466 -25.44 17.46 -15.19
CA ALA A 466 -24.14 18.04 -15.51
C ALA A 466 -23.33 17.16 -16.48
N GLU A 467 -23.32 15.84 -16.27
CA GLU A 467 -22.71 14.85 -17.17
C GLU A 467 -23.35 14.92 -18.56
N CYS A 468 -24.69 14.98 -18.62
CA CYS A 468 -25.44 15.10 -19.86
C CYS A 468 -25.13 16.42 -20.61
N LEU A 469 -25.04 17.55 -19.91
CA LEU A 469 -24.68 18.85 -20.50
C LEU A 469 -23.23 18.87 -21.01
N SER A 470 -22.32 18.26 -20.25
CA SER A 470 -20.91 18.07 -20.63
C SER A 470 -20.80 17.27 -21.92
N ALA A 471 -21.54 16.15 -22.03
CA ALA A 471 -21.57 15.32 -23.24
C ALA A 471 -22.19 16.03 -24.46
N LEU A 472 -23.09 17.01 -24.24
CA LEU A 472 -23.63 17.87 -25.30
C LEU A 472 -22.68 19.02 -25.71
N GLY A 473 -21.57 19.21 -25.00
CA GLY A 473 -20.63 20.30 -25.21
C GLY A 473 -21.11 21.66 -24.67
N GLU A 474 -22.16 21.69 -23.87
CA GLU A 474 -22.68 22.91 -23.24
C GLU A 474 -21.89 23.25 -21.96
N LEU A 475 -20.60 23.52 -22.13
CA LEU A 475 -19.60 23.61 -21.05
C LEU A 475 -19.98 24.61 -19.94
N GLN A 476 -20.55 25.76 -20.29
CA GLN A 476 -20.90 26.79 -19.31
C GLN A 476 -22.03 26.33 -18.37
N MET A 477 -23.11 25.76 -18.94
CA MET A 477 -24.22 25.23 -18.15
C MET A 477 -23.79 24.00 -17.34
N ALA A 478 -22.91 23.17 -17.92
CA ALA A 478 -22.35 22.03 -17.21
C ALA A 478 -21.52 22.47 -15.99
N ALA A 479 -20.70 23.52 -16.12
CA ALA A 479 -19.93 24.07 -15.00
C ALA A 479 -20.84 24.59 -13.88
N ASP A 480 -21.92 25.31 -14.21
CA ASP A 480 -22.89 25.81 -13.23
C ASP A 480 -23.61 24.64 -12.52
N ALA A 481 -23.99 23.60 -13.26
CA ALA A 481 -24.59 22.39 -12.70
C ALA A 481 -23.63 21.63 -11.77
N TYR A 482 -22.37 21.41 -12.18
CA TYR A 482 -21.37 20.77 -11.30
C TYR A 482 -21.05 21.62 -10.07
N LYS A 483 -21.06 22.95 -10.19
CA LYS A 483 -20.88 23.85 -9.05
C LYS A 483 -21.99 23.65 -8.02
N HIS A 484 -23.24 23.54 -8.45
CA HIS A 484 -24.36 23.22 -7.56
C HIS A 484 -24.18 21.86 -6.87
N VAL A 485 -23.69 20.84 -7.58
CA VAL A 485 -23.37 19.53 -6.96
C VAL A 485 -22.30 19.67 -5.88
N VAL A 486 -21.23 20.41 -6.14
CA VAL A 486 -20.13 20.62 -5.17
C VAL A 486 -20.59 21.44 -3.97
N GLU A 487 -21.47 22.43 -4.14
CA GLU A 487 -22.05 23.22 -3.05
C GLU A 487 -22.91 22.36 -2.10
N GLN A 488 -23.68 21.41 -2.65
CA GLN A 488 -24.53 20.52 -1.84
C GLN A 488 -23.79 19.28 -1.31
N ALA A 489 -22.77 18.80 -2.03
CA ALA A 489 -21.95 17.65 -1.66
C ALA A 489 -20.44 17.98 -1.77
N PRO A 490 -19.88 18.72 -0.80
CA PRO A 490 -18.49 19.17 -0.86
C PRO A 490 -17.45 18.04 -0.87
N SER A 491 -17.78 16.83 -0.39
CA SER A 491 -16.88 15.68 -0.38
C SER A 491 -16.86 14.88 -1.69
N HIS A 492 -17.70 15.24 -2.68
CA HIS A 492 -17.86 14.44 -3.89
C HIS A 492 -16.69 14.63 -4.89
N TYR A 493 -15.80 13.62 -4.95
CA TYR A 493 -14.58 13.62 -5.75
C TYR A 493 -14.81 13.86 -7.27
N SER A 494 -15.63 13.03 -7.91
CA SER A 494 -15.75 13.02 -9.38
C SER A 494 -16.38 14.31 -9.92
N ALA A 495 -17.29 14.93 -9.16
CA ALA A 495 -17.88 16.23 -9.51
C ALA A 495 -16.83 17.35 -9.51
N ARG A 496 -15.94 17.39 -8.50
CA ARG A 496 -14.87 18.40 -8.40
C ARG A 496 -13.85 18.28 -9.53
N VAL A 497 -13.43 17.05 -9.85
CA VAL A 497 -12.50 16.81 -10.96
C VAL A 497 -13.15 17.20 -12.29
N SER A 498 -14.41 16.82 -12.50
CA SER A 498 -15.16 17.20 -13.71
C SER A 498 -15.34 18.71 -13.82
N LEU A 499 -15.67 19.39 -12.72
CA LEU A 499 -15.76 20.85 -12.65
C LEU A 499 -14.42 21.51 -12.99
N SER A 500 -13.33 21.05 -12.39
CA SER A 500 -11.97 21.55 -12.67
C SER A 500 -11.61 21.39 -14.15
N ASN A 501 -11.88 20.23 -14.74
CA ASN A 501 -11.59 19.96 -16.16
C ASN A 501 -12.41 20.88 -17.08
N ILE A 502 -13.71 21.05 -16.82
CA ILE A 502 -14.57 21.93 -17.62
C ILE A 502 -14.12 23.38 -17.47
N GLN A 503 -13.75 23.83 -16.28
CA GLN A 503 -13.26 25.19 -16.09
C GLN A 503 -11.91 25.44 -16.75
N GLN A 504 -11.04 24.42 -16.83
CA GLN A 504 -9.83 24.47 -17.63
C GLN A 504 -10.16 24.63 -19.13
N GLN A 505 -11.14 23.88 -19.66
CA GLN A 505 -11.61 24.03 -21.04
C GLN A 505 -12.22 25.41 -21.32
N LEU A 506 -12.88 26.01 -20.32
CA LEU A 506 -13.41 27.38 -20.37
C LEU A 506 -12.32 28.46 -20.24
N GLY A 507 -11.05 28.08 -20.07
CA GLY A 507 -9.93 29.03 -19.93
C GLY A 507 -9.87 29.73 -18.56
N LYS A 508 -10.45 29.13 -17.52
CA LYS A 508 -10.49 29.67 -16.15
C LYS A 508 -9.64 28.83 -15.17
N PRO A 509 -8.30 28.94 -15.24
CA PRO A 509 -7.39 28.08 -14.46
C PRO A 509 -7.47 28.28 -12.94
N GLU A 510 -7.80 29.49 -12.47
CA GLU A 510 -7.90 29.80 -11.03
C GLU A 510 -9.17 29.21 -10.41
N GLU A 511 -10.31 29.33 -11.09
CA GLU A 511 -11.55 28.71 -10.63
C GLU A 511 -11.39 27.16 -10.63
N ALA A 512 -10.66 26.59 -11.61
CA ALA A 512 -10.37 25.16 -11.65
C ALA A 512 -9.56 24.68 -10.44
N LEU A 513 -8.54 25.44 -10.02
CA LEU A 513 -7.79 25.16 -8.78
C LEU A 513 -8.69 25.26 -7.54
N LYS A 514 -9.63 26.22 -7.53
CA LYS A 514 -10.59 26.38 -6.44
C LYS A 514 -11.58 25.21 -6.36
N ALA A 515 -12.00 24.65 -7.49
CA ALA A 515 -12.83 23.44 -7.50
C ALA A 515 -12.13 22.25 -6.82
N LEU A 516 -10.80 22.18 -6.93
CA LEU A 516 -9.96 21.14 -6.33
C LEU A 516 -9.55 21.45 -4.87
N SER A 517 -9.69 22.68 -4.38
CA SER A 517 -9.45 23.01 -2.96
C SER A 517 -10.64 22.61 -2.09
N GLN A 518 -10.39 21.88 -1.01
CA GLN A 518 -11.33 21.77 0.11
C GLN A 518 -11.07 23.00 1.00
N ASP A 519 -12.13 23.71 1.43
CA ASP A 519 -12.13 25.10 1.93
C ASP A 519 -11.32 25.40 3.21
N ASP A 520 -10.46 24.52 3.67
CA ASP A 520 -9.58 24.79 4.81
C ASP A 520 -8.19 25.24 4.34
N GLU A 521 -8.10 26.48 3.85
CA GLU A 521 -6.81 27.18 3.64
C GLU A 521 -6.29 27.89 4.92
N SER A 522 -6.95 27.67 6.07
CA SER A 522 -6.54 28.23 7.38
C SER A 522 -5.89 27.19 8.29
N PHE A 523 -4.87 26.49 7.82
CA PHE A 523 -4.09 25.58 8.68
C PHE A 523 -2.74 26.22 9.03
N THR A 524 -2.54 26.44 10.33
CA THR A 524 -1.28 26.89 10.92
C THR A 524 -0.23 25.78 10.82
N GLU A 525 1.06 26.15 10.86
CA GLU A 525 2.21 25.23 10.84
C GLU A 525 2.19 24.16 11.96
N GLU A 526 1.27 24.26 12.92
CA GLU A 526 1.11 23.36 14.07
C GLU A 526 0.12 22.21 13.84
N GLU A 527 -0.70 22.24 12.77
CA GLU A 527 -1.71 21.20 12.46
C GLU A 527 -1.31 20.29 11.27
N GLU A 528 -0.02 19.92 11.18
CA GLU A 528 0.52 18.98 10.18
C GLU A 528 -0.02 17.53 10.29
N ASP A 529 -0.78 17.21 11.34
CA ASP A 529 -1.28 15.86 11.64
C ASP A 529 -2.66 15.52 11.00
N LEU A 530 -3.33 16.46 10.34
CA LEU A 530 -4.58 16.20 9.61
C LEU A 530 -4.31 15.87 8.13
N LEU A 531 -4.33 14.57 7.82
CA LEU A 531 -4.38 14.07 6.45
C LEU A 531 -5.57 14.72 5.70
N PRO A 532 -5.35 15.17 4.45
CA PRO A 532 -6.43 15.71 3.61
C PRO A 532 -7.50 14.65 3.37
N GLN A 533 -8.77 15.06 3.35
CA GLN A 533 -9.91 14.14 3.25
C GLN A 533 -9.97 13.37 1.90
N ASP A 534 -9.24 13.80 0.85
CA ASP A 534 -9.04 13.00 -0.37
C ASP A 534 -7.68 13.27 -1.05
N VAL A 535 -6.76 12.30 -1.02
CA VAL A 535 -5.42 12.36 -1.60
C VAL A 535 -5.45 12.55 -3.13
N ARG A 536 -6.50 12.06 -3.79
CA ARG A 536 -6.66 12.15 -5.26
C ARG A 536 -6.87 13.58 -5.74
N LEU A 537 -7.60 14.39 -4.97
CA LEU A 537 -7.82 15.81 -5.32
C LEU A 537 -6.53 16.60 -5.26
N LEU A 538 -5.67 16.31 -4.27
CA LEU A 538 -4.37 16.96 -4.16
C LEU A 538 -3.42 16.56 -5.28
N LEU A 539 -3.43 15.30 -5.70
CA LEU A 539 -2.66 14.85 -6.87
C LEU A 539 -3.08 15.64 -8.12
N HIS A 540 -4.38 15.72 -8.41
CA HIS A 540 -4.89 16.50 -9.54
C HIS A 540 -4.57 18.00 -9.42
N LYS A 541 -4.70 18.57 -8.22
CA LYS A 541 -4.34 19.99 -7.97
C LYS A 541 -2.85 20.22 -8.23
N SER A 542 -1.98 19.32 -7.77
CA SER A 542 -0.54 19.42 -7.98
C SER A 542 -0.18 19.35 -9.47
N MET A 543 -0.73 18.38 -10.20
CA MET A 543 -0.53 18.29 -11.65
C MET A 543 -0.98 19.56 -12.39
N LEU A 544 -2.12 20.12 -11.99
CA LEU A 544 -2.64 21.36 -12.58
C LEU A 544 -1.72 22.55 -12.26
N LEU A 545 -1.25 22.70 -11.02
CA LEU A 545 -0.31 23.78 -10.64
C LEU A 545 1.01 23.69 -11.40
N CYS A 546 1.55 22.49 -11.54
CA CYS A 546 2.77 22.25 -12.31
C CYS A 546 2.55 22.62 -13.79
N SER A 547 1.40 22.28 -14.39
CA SER A 547 1.07 22.69 -15.77
C SER A 547 0.91 24.21 -15.94
N GLN A 548 0.53 24.93 -14.88
CA GLN A 548 0.42 26.38 -14.86
C GLN A 548 1.74 27.11 -14.52
N GLY A 549 2.83 26.37 -14.29
CA GLY A 549 4.14 26.93 -13.95
C GLY A 549 4.27 27.46 -12.50
N LYS A 550 3.28 27.23 -11.64
CA LYS A 550 3.27 27.63 -10.22
C LYS A 550 4.06 26.64 -9.36
N MET A 551 5.37 26.60 -9.55
CA MET A 551 6.23 25.57 -8.96
C MET A 551 6.34 25.61 -7.44
N GLU A 552 6.31 26.78 -6.80
CA GLU A 552 6.37 26.84 -5.33
C GLU A 552 5.14 26.22 -4.66
N GLU A 553 3.94 26.48 -5.20
CA GLU A 553 2.70 25.87 -4.73
C GLU A 553 2.66 24.37 -5.07
N CYS A 554 3.08 23.99 -6.29
CA CYS A 554 3.19 22.58 -6.70
C CYS A 554 4.14 21.82 -5.76
N LEU A 555 5.27 22.42 -5.40
CA LEU A 555 6.24 21.86 -4.47
C LEU A 555 5.64 21.67 -3.07
N LYS A 556 4.92 22.67 -2.53
CA LYS A 556 4.26 22.55 -1.21
C LYS A 556 3.27 21.38 -1.17
N ILE A 557 2.42 21.24 -2.20
CA ILE A 557 1.45 20.15 -2.27
C ILE A 557 2.13 18.80 -2.50
N THR A 558 3.14 18.75 -3.36
CA THR A 558 3.91 17.52 -3.63
C THR A 558 4.66 17.08 -2.39
N LYS A 559 5.30 18.03 -1.68
CA LYS A 559 5.87 17.77 -0.36
C LYS A 559 4.80 17.24 0.56
N ARG A 560 3.61 17.83 0.69
CA ARG A 560 2.52 17.28 1.54
C ARG A 560 2.11 15.85 1.17
N LEU A 561 2.00 15.54 -0.13
CA LEU A 561 1.69 14.19 -0.63
C LEU A 561 2.80 13.19 -0.27
N LEU A 562 4.07 13.60 -0.31
CA LEU A 562 5.22 12.78 0.06
C LEU A 562 5.49 12.77 1.59
N PHE A 563 5.12 13.85 2.31
CA PHE A 563 5.40 14.16 3.72
C PHE A 563 4.46 13.46 4.69
N ALA A 564 3.44 12.75 4.20
CA ALA A 564 2.78 11.69 4.98
C ALA A 564 3.78 10.70 5.62
N TYR A 565 5.07 10.75 5.25
CA TYR A 565 6.15 9.88 5.72
C TYR A 565 7.34 10.56 6.45
N LYS A 566 7.19 11.80 6.98
CA LYS A 566 8.14 12.54 7.87
C LYS A 566 9.66 12.49 7.58
N LEU A 567 10.26 13.66 7.32
CA LEU A 567 11.72 13.86 7.35
C LEU A 567 12.11 14.72 8.58
N THR A 568 12.86 14.16 9.54
CA THR A 568 13.52 14.94 10.61
C THR A 568 15.01 15.13 10.27
N PRO A 569 15.67 16.17 10.80
CA PRO A 569 17.13 16.33 10.68
C PRO A 569 17.91 15.08 11.15
N ALA A 570 17.33 14.31 12.08
CA ALA A 570 17.85 13.03 12.54
C ALA A 570 17.85 11.95 11.43
N ILE A 571 16.85 11.92 10.56
CA ILE A 571 16.78 11.00 9.41
C ILE A 571 17.83 11.37 8.35
N LYS A 572 18.02 12.67 8.06
CA LYS A 572 19.09 13.14 7.18
C LYS A 572 20.46 12.67 7.69
N LYS A 573 20.67 12.75 9.01
CA LYS A 573 21.88 12.26 9.68
C LYS A 573 21.98 10.72 9.66
N ALA A 574 20.88 9.99 9.89
CA ALA A 574 20.83 8.53 9.84
C ALA A 574 21.11 7.99 8.43
N MET A 575 20.57 8.63 7.38
CA MET A 575 20.87 8.31 5.98
C MET A 575 22.35 8.54 5.63
N MET A 576 22.99 9.56 6.22
CA MET A 576 24.42 9.80 6.01
C MET A 576 25.34 8.75 6.65
N HIS A 577 24.90 8.08 7.72
CA HIS A 577 25.74 7.18 8.51
C HIS A 577 25.46 5.69 8.30
N ALA A 578 24.28 5.32 7.80
CA ALA A 578 23.94 3.93 7.56
C ALA A 578 24.72 3.34 6.37
N GLN A 579 25.40 2.21 6.60
CA GLN A 579 26.04 1.44 5.55
C GLN A 579 24.99 0.51 4.91
N ALA A 580 24.73 0.72 3.61
CA ALA A 580 23.80 -0.02 2.76
C ALA A 580 22.29 0.32 2.90
N GLN A 581 21.56 0.07 1.82
CA GLN A 581 20.13 0.39 1.62
C GLN A 581 19.21 -0.23 2.69
N LYS A 582 19.43 -1.49 3.06
CA LYS A 582 18.71 -2.14 4.17
C LYS A 582 19.00 -1.47 5.52
N GLY A 583 20.26 -1.11 5.76
CA GLY A 583 20.69 -0.38 6.94
C GLY A 583 20.12 1.03 7.01
N LYS A 584 19.91 1.70 5.87
CA LYS A 584 19.23 3.01 5.80
C LYS A 584 17.77 2.90 6.19
N PHE A 585 17.04 1.91 5.66
CA PHE A 585 15.64 1.68 6.02
C PHE A 585 15.48 1.25 7.49
N GLU A 586 16.37 0.38 7.99
CA GLU A 586 16.40 -0.01 9.41
C GLU A 586 16.84 1.14 10.33
N ALA A 587 17.77 1.99 9.90
CA ALA A 587 18.16 3.21 10.62
C ALA A 587 17.01 4.21 10.65
N ILE A 588 16.32 4.43 9.53
CA ILE A 588 15.08 5.23 9.45
C ILE A 588 14.04 4.66 10.41
N LYS A 589 13.80 3.34 10.39
CA LYS A 589 12.85 2.63 11.27
C LYS A 589 13.20 2.74 12.75
N THR A 590 14.48 2.64 13.11
CA THR A 590 14.95 2.76 14.51
C THR A 590 14.97 4.20 15.00
N THR A 591 15.30 5.17 14.14
CA THR A 591 15.31 6.60 14.48
C THR A 591 13.90 7.18 14.62
N LEU A 592 12.92 6.60 13.91
CA LEU A 592 11.51 7.04 13.91
C LEU A 592 10.61 6.29 14.91
N GLY A 593 11.12 5.24 15.55
CA GLY A 593 10.41 4.48 16.58
C GLY A 593 9.08 3.83 16.15
N VAL A 594 8.39 3.26 17.14
CA VAL A 594 7.08 2.57 17.05
C VAL A 594 5.96 3.48 16.53
N GLU A 595 6.15 4.80 16.56
CA GLU A 595 5.18 5.79 16.09
C GLU A 595 4.91 5.69 14.59
N ILE A 596 5.88 5.30 13.77
CA ILE A 596 5.66 5.05 12.33
C ILE A 596 4.97 3.70 12.10
N GLU A 597 5.19 2.65 12.90
CA GLU A 597 4.38 1.42 12.73
C GLU A 597 2.92 1.64 13.11
N ASN A 598 2.65 2.52 14.08
CA ASN A 598 1.29 2.93 14.43
C ASN A 598 0.73 3.97 13.45
N LYS A 599 1.55 4.89 12.91
CA LYS A 599 1.15 5.88 11.90
C LYS A 599 1.12 5.35 10.46
N ILE A 600 1.88 4.34 10.07
CA ILE A 600 1.72 3.62 8.79
C ILE A 600 0.46 2.75 8.83
N LYS A 601 0.07 2.29 10.02
CA LYS A 601 -1.24 1.65 10.24
C LYS A 601 -2.41 2.65 10.22
N THR A 602 -2.20 3.93 10.55
CA THR A 602 -3.27 4.97 10.59
C THR A 602 -3.26 5.97 9.45
N VAL A 603 -2.14 6.19 8.77
CA VAL A 603 -2.06 6.77 7.43
C VAL A 603 -2.71 5.72 6.54
N PRO A 604 -3.74 6.05 5.76
CA PRO A 604 -4.28 5.17 4.73
C PRO A 604 -3.21 4.98 3.64
N ALA A 605 -2.18 4.21 3.96
CA ALA A 605 -1.05 3.89 3.12
C ALA A 605 -1.58 2.95 2.04
N LEU A 606 -2.06 3.51 0.92
CA LEU A 606 -2.26 2.81 -0.35
C LEU A 606 -2.94 1.42 -0.24
N GLN A 607 -3.77 1.20 0.78
CA GLN A 607 -4.61 0.02 0.86
C GLN A 607 -5.71 0.20 -0.16
N SER A 608 -5.54 -0.39 -1.35
CA SER A 608 -6.58 -0.91 -2.26
C SER A 608 -7.76 -0.01 -2.64
N GLY A 609 -7.83 1.23 -2.18
CA GLY A 609 -9.05 2.05 -2.15
C GLY A 609 -8.81 3.56 -2.19
N SER A 610 -7.56 4.05 -2.08
CA SER A 610 -7.25 5.49 -2.25
C SER A 610 -7.20 5.92 -3.72
N GLY A 611 -7.11 4.99 -4.67
CA GLY A 611 -7.12 5.27 -6.12
C GLY A 611 -5.90 5.99 -6.68
N VAL A 612 -4.93 6.39 -5.86
CA VAL A 612 -3.62 6.93 -6.31
C VAL A 612 -2.62 5.79 -6.34
N THR A 613 -1.89 5.63 -7.44
CA THR A 613 -0.87 4.60 -7.60
C THR A 613 0.53 5.13 -7.28
N ALA A 614 1.49 4.22 -7.05
CA ALA A 614 2.90 4.59 -6.93
C ALA A 614 3.46 5.21 -8.23
N GLU A 615 2.86 4.90 -9.38
CA GLU A 615 3.25 5.47 -10.67
C GLU A 615 2.84 6.94 -10.76
N ASP A 616 1.63 7.27 -10.33
CA ASP A 616 1.14 8.64 -10.31
C ASP A 616 2.02 9.56 -9.44
N LEU A 617 2.48 9.04 -8.30
CA LEU A 617 3.39 9.76 -7.40
C LEU A 617 4.79 9.93 -8.02
N TRP A 618 5.29 8.92 -8.73
CA TRP A 618 6.57 8.99 -9.42
C TRP A 618 6.55 10.01 -10.57
N ASP A 619 5.48 10.02 -11.35
CA ASP A 619 5.28 10.97 -12.45
C ASP A 619 5.16 12.40 -11.93
N LEU A 620 4.46 12.60 -10.80
CA LEU A 620 4.42 13.90 -10.14
C LEU A 620 5.81 14.34 -9.67
N TYR A 621 6.58 13.45 -9.02
CA TYR A 621 7.93 13.74 -8.58
C TYR A 621 8.82 14.19 -9.75
N ASN A 622 8.80 13.45 -10.87
CA ASN A 622 9.61 13.78 -12.04
C ASN A 622 9.26 15.14 -12.65
N LYS A 623 7.96 15.44 -12.81
CA LYS A 623 7.51 16.74 -13.32
C LYS A 623 7.93 17.90 -12.42
N VAL A 624 7.85 17.73 -11.10
CA VAL A 624 8.28 18.76 -10.15
C VAL A 624 9.80 18.91 -10.19
N TYR A 625 10.55 17.79 -10.20
CA TYR A 625 12.01 17.80 -10.25
C TYR A 625 12.53 18.50 -11.51
N GLU A 626 11.99 18.17 -12.68
CA GLU A 626 12.37 18.78 -13.96
C GLU A 626 12.13 20.29 -13.94
N GLY A 627 10.96 20.74 -13.52
CA GLY A 627 10.71 22.18 -13.53
C GLY A 627 11.29 22.95 -12.34
N LEU A 628 11.77 22.27 -11.28
CA LEU A 628 12.69 22.89 -10.32
C LEU A 628 14.09 23.08 -10.94
N ALA A 629 14.55 22.11 -11.74
CA ALA A 629 15.82 22.23 -12.46
C ALA A 629 15.79 23.35 -13.51
N GLU A 630 14.69 23.49 -14.26
CA GLU A 630 14.49 24.60 -15.22
C GLU A 630 14.53 25.99 -14.56
N LYS A 631 14.09 26.08 -13.29
CA LYS A 631 14.11 27.33 -12.50
C LYS A 631 15.38 27.50 -11.66
N GLU A 632 16.35 26.59 -11.78
CA GLU A 632 17.60 26.57 -11.00
C GLU A 632 17.37 26.57 -9.46
N MET A 633 16.26 25.99 -9.00
CA MET A 633 15.89 25.89 -7.58
C MET A 633 16.54 24.66 -6.92
N TYR A 634 17.88 24.67 -6.83
CA TYR A 634 18.68 23.52 -6.38
C TYR A 634 18.45 23.10 -4.92
N PRO A 635 18.31 24.01 -3.93
CA PRO A 635 18.03 23.62 -2.54
C PRO A 635 16.71 22.85 -2.40
N GLU A 636 15.66 23.30 -3.09
CA GLU A 636 14.34 22.67 -3.10
C GLU A 636 14.39 21.31 -3.80
N MET A 637 15.21 21.18 -4.84
CA MET A 637 15.45 19.92 -5.55
C MET A 637 16.16 18.89 -4.67
N GLU A 638 17.16 19.32 -3.88
CA GLU A 638 17.84 18.47 -2.89
C GLU A 638 16.84 17.96 -1.85
N ASP A 639 16.05 18.88 -1.28
CA ASP A 639 15.09 18.57 -0.23
C ASP A 639 14.01 17.60 -0.73
N LEU A 640 13.39 17.89 -1.88
CA LEU A 640 12.37 17.03 -2.49
C LEU A 640 12.90 15.61 -2.75
N SER A 641 14.10 15.49 -3.31
CA SER A 641 14.67 14.18 -3.66
C SER A 641 15.03 13.38 -2.40
N CYS A 642 15.60 14.04 -1.39
CA CYS A 642 15.88 13.42 -0.10
C CYS A 642 14.60 12.96 0.62
N MET A 643 13.52 13.75 0.56
CA MET A 643 12.20 13.35 1.08
C MET A 643 11.61 12.15 0.34
N THR A 644 11.81 12.08 -0.97
CA THR A 644 11.28 10.98 -1.80
C THR A 644 11.97 9.66 -1.46
N LEU A 645 13.28 9.68 -1.11
CA LEU A 645 14.03 8.49 -0.69
C LEU A 645 13.48 7.85 0.60
N THR A 646 12.74 8.61 1.41
CA THR A 646 12.13 8.10 2.64
C THR A 646 10.70 7.63 2.46
N CYS A 647 10.12 7.75 1.25
CA CYS A 647 8.74 7.36 0.97
C CYS A 647 8.63 5.83 0.75
N PRO A 648 7.95 5.07 1.63
CA PRO A 648 7.81 3.62 1.48
C PRO A 648 7.07 3.22 0.19
N ALA A 649 6.08 4.02 -0.22
CA ALA A 649 5.27 3.76 -1.42
C ALA A 649 6.10 3.67 -2.72
N LEU A 650 7.24 4.39 -2.78
CA LEU A 650 8.11 4.42 -3.95
C LEU A 650 9.37 3.54 -3.79
N CYS A 651 9.76 3.24 -2.54
CA CYS A 651 11.07 2.65 -2.23
C CYS A 651 11.00 1.27 -1.56
N ASN A 652 9.87 0.55 -1.61
CA ASN A 652 9.71 -0.73 -0.92
C ASN A 652 10.55 -1.90 -1.49
N ASN A 653 11.23 -1.74 -2.64
CA ASN A 653 12.17 -2.69 -3.24
C ASN A 653 11.64 -4.14 -3.37
N ILE A 654 10.33 -4.30 -3.59
CA ILE A 654 9.71 -5.62 -3.74
C ILE A 654 9.85 -6.09 -5.19
N ASN A 655 9.73 -5.15 -6.14
CA ASN A 655 9.73 -5.42 -7.57
C ASN A 655 10.96 -4.81 -8.28
N ASP A 656 11.36 -5.38 -9.43
CA ASP A 656 12.48 -4.88 -10.23
C ASP A 656 12.29 -3.42 -10.67
N THR A 657 11.06 -3.02 -10.98
CA THR A 657 10.71 -1.64 -11.35
C THR A 657 10.91 -0.65 -10.19
N GLU A 658 10.59 -1.04 -8.95
CA GLU A 658 10.82 -0.20 -7.76
C GLU A 658 12.32 -0.03 -7.48
N LYS A 659 13.10 -1.08 -7.74
CA LYS A 659 14.56 -1.03 -7.60
C LYS A 659 15.21 -0.10 -8.62
N GLU A 660 14.72 -0.07 -9.86
CA GLU A 660 15.16 0.87 -10.89
C GLU A 660 14.81 2.31 -10.50
N ARG A 661 13.57 2.58 -10.05
CA ARG A 661 13.15 3.91 -9.56
C ARG A 661 14.03 4.40 -8.41
N TYR A 662 14.34 3.52 -7.46
CA TYR A 662 15.23 3.87 -6.35
C TYR A 662 16.64 4.23 -6.82
N GLN A 663 17.20 3.48 -7.77
CA GLN A 663 18.51 3.80 -8.36
C GLN A 663 18.51 5.14 -9.09
N GLU A 664 17.47 5.42 -9.86
CA GLU A 664 17.29 6.70 -10.55
C GLU A 664 17.19 7.86 -9.54
N LEU A 665 16.45 7.66 -8.45
CA LEU A 665 16.28 8.64 -7.39
C LEU A 665 17.61 8.96 -6.68
N GLU A 666 18.46 7.97 -6.44
CA GLU A 666 19.80 8.20 -5.87
C GLU A 666 20.67 9.08 -6.77
N TRP A 667 20.61 8.87 -8.09
CA TRP A 667 21.29 9.73 -9.06
C TRP A 667 20.72 11.15 -9.06
N LYS A 668 19.40 11.30 -9.03
CA LYS A 668 18.73 12.62 -8.96
C LYS A 668 19.07 13.37 -7.68
N CYS A 669 19.15 12.68 -6.54
CA CYS A 669 19.66 13.23 -5.28
C CYS A 669 21.09 13.71 -5.40
N LEU A 670 21.98 12.88 -5.95
CA LEU A 670 23.39 13.24 -6.11
C LEU A 670 23.56 14.49 -7.00
N ILE A 671 22.86 14.55 -8.14
CA ILE A 671 22.89 15.70 -9.04
C ILE A 671 22.40 16.95 -8.29
N ALA A 672 21.31 16.84 -7.53
CA ALA A 672 20.80 17.95 -6.72
C ALA A 672 21.82 18.45 -5.70
N CYS A 673 22.49 17.55 -4.98
CA CYS A 673 23.54 17.93 -4.03
C CYS A 673 24.74 18.59 -4.71
N VAL A 674 25.18 18.09 -5.87
CA VAL A 674 26.31 18.66 -6.62
C VAL A 674 25.99 20.06 -7.13
N LEU A 675 24.81 20.27 -7.70
CA LEU A 675 24.35 21.58 -8.17
C LEU A 675 24.16 22.57 -7.01
N ASN A 676 23.65 22.10 -5.88
CA ASN A 676 23.55 22.88 -4.63
C ASN A 676 24.90 23.08 -3.91
N LYS A 677 26.01 22.53 -4.45
CA LYS A 677 27.36 22.56 -3.86
C LYS A 677 27.44 21.97 -2.44
N ASN A 678 26.55 21.04 -2.11
CA ASN A 678 26.54 20.33 -0.85
C ASN A 678 27.40 19.07 -0.91
N GLY A 679 28.70 19.24 -0.69
CA GLY A 679 29.70 18.17 -0.84
C GLY A 679 29.50 16.99 0.14
N GLU A 680 29.07 17.25 1.38
CA GLU A 680 28.98 16.20 2.42
C GLU A 680 27.93 15.13 2.06
N LEU A 681 26.74 15.56 1.64
CA LEU A 681 25.68 14.66 1.18
C LEU A 681 26.02 14.03 -0.15
N ALA A 682 26.57 14.82 -1.09
CA ALA A 682 27.01 14.28 -2.37
C ALA A 682 28.02 13.14 -2.18
N TYR A 683 28.96 13.28 -1.22
CA TYR A 683 29.94 12.25 -0.89
C TYR A 683 29.28 10.96 -0.38
N ALA A 684 28.25 11.08 0.48
CA ALA A 684 27.52 9.92 0.98
C ALA A 684 26.86 9.11 -0.15
N PHE A 685 26.22 9.78 -1.12
CA PHE A 685 25.58 9.11 -2.25
C PHE A 685 26.58 8.50 -3.25
N ILE A 686 27.57 9.29 -3.69
CA ILE A 686 28.51 8.82 -4.73
C ILE A 686 29.37 7.66 -4.24
N LYS A 687 29.72 7.63 -2.95
CA LYS A 687 30.43 6.51 -2.34
C LYS A 687 29.66 5.20 -2.49
N GLU A 688 28.35 5.21 -2.31
CA GLU A 688 27.51 4.01 -2.43
C GLU A 688 27.29 3.58 -3.89
N ILE A 689 27.08 4.54 -4.78
CA ILE A 689 26.91 4.29 -6.22
C ILE A 689 28.15 3.56 -6.76
N VAL A 690 29.33 4.07 -6.42
CA VAL A 690 30.61 3.49 -6.86
C VAL A 690 30.90 2.12 -6.21
N LEU A 691 30.45 1.89 -4.97
CA LEU A 691 30.59 0.58 -4.33
C LEU A 691 29.71 -0.50 -4.98
N ARG A 692 28.55 -0.10 -5.52
CA ARG A 692 27.62 -0.99 -6.22
C ARG A 692 28.12 -1.37 -7.60
N ASP A 693 28.69 -0.40 -8.33
CA ASP A 693 29.31 -0.62 -9.63
C ASP A 693 30.69 0.04 -9.71
N MET A 694 31.71 -0.76 -9.44
CA MET A 694 33.11 -0.32 -9.46
C MET A 694 33.66 -0.09 -10.88
N SER A 695 32.97 -0.57 -11.91
CA SER A 695 33.39 -0.44 -13.31
C SER A 695 32.88 0.86 -13.96
N ASN A 696 31.91 1.52 -13.32
CA ASN A 696 31.31 2.76 -13.81
C ASN A 696 32.28 3.95 -13.74
N THR A 697 32.96 4.22 -14.87
CA THR A 697 33.94 5.31 -14.98
C THR A 697 33.31 6.70 -14.77
N PRO A 698 32.12 7.02 -15.34
CA PRO A 698 31.42 8.26 -15.02
C PRO A 698 31.19 8.50 -13.53
N ALA A 699 30.80 7.47 -12.76
CA ALA A 699 30.61 7.60 -11.32
C ALA A 699 31.92 7.96 -10.60
N TRP A 700 33.04 7.37 -11.00
CA TRP A 700 34.36 7.74 -10.47
C TRP A 700 34.78 9.17 -10.83
N ASN A 701 34.47 9.64 -12.04
CA ASN A 701 34.75 11.02 -12.43
C ASN A 701 33.94 12.02 -11.59
N LEU A 702 32.66 11.71 -11.34
CA LEU A 702 31.82 12.51 -10.45
C LEU A 702 32.30 12.43 -9.00
N PHE A 703 32.77 11.27 -8.54
CA PHE A 703 33.42 11.11 -7.24
C PHE A 703 34.63 12.04 -7.08
N CYS A 704 35.47 12.17 -8.11
CA CYS A 704 36.58 13.14 -8.13
C CYS A 704 36.08 14.58 -7.94
N GLN A 705 35.01 14.97 -8.64
CA GLN A 705 34.43 16.32 -8.52
C GLN A 705 33.84 16.55 -7.12
N VAL A 706 33.14 15.57 -6.56
CA VAL A 706 32.57 15.66 -5.20
C VAL A 706 33.66 15.82 -4.15
N ILE A 707 34.78 15.09 -4.26
CA ILE A 707 35.93 15.29 -3.34
C ILE A 707 36.43 16.72 -3.40
N SER A 708 36.48 17.34 -4.58
CA SER A 708 36.92 18.73 -4.72
C SER A 708 35.96 19.76 -4.10
N LEU A 709 34.70 19.39 -3.89
CA LEU A 709 33.70 20.20 -3.19
C LEU A 709 33.76 20.02 -1.67
N THR A 710 34.18 18.85 -1.19
CA THR A 710 34.29 18.56 0.25
C THR A 710 35.63 18.93 0.85
N THR A 711 35.63 19.43 2.08
CA THR A 711 36.85 19.58 2.89
C THR A 711 37.20 18.32 3.71
N ASP A 712 36.32 17.33 3.69
CA ASP A 712 36.41 16.14 4.52
C ASP A 712 37.47 15.16 4.01
N ILE A 713 38.39 14.75 4.89
CA ILE A 713 39.55 13.89 4.59
C ILE A 713 39.19 12.40 4.65
N ARG A 714 37.99 12.03 5.16
CA ARG A 714 37.56 10.62 5.33
C ARG A 714 37.60 9.79 4.04
N HIS A 715 37.47 10.42 2.88
CA HIS A 715 37.59 9.78 1.57
C HIS A 715 38.96 9.10 1.35
N ASN A 716 40.04 9.60 1.97
CA ASN A 716 41.37 8.98 1.85
C ASN A 716 41.43 7.58 2.47
N ARG A 717 40.88 7.41 3.68
CA ARG A 717 40.80 6.10 4.34
C ARG A 717 39.95 5.13 3.52
N PHE A 718 38.86 5.63 2.92
CA PHE A 718 38.02 4.84 2.04
C PHE A 718 38.77 4.37 0.80
N LEU A 719 39.42 5.27 0.05
CA LEU A 719 40.18 4.93 -1.15
C LEU A 719 41.31 3.94 -0.87
N LEU A 720 42.07 4.11 0.23
CA LEU A 720 43.13 3.18 0.61
C LEU A 720 42.59 1.76 0.90
N ARG A 721 41.48 1.65 1.66
CA ARG A 721 40.83 0.35 1.92
C ARG A 721 40.36 -0.31 0.63
N MET A 722 39.78 0.47 -0.28
CA MET A 722 39.29 -0.04 -1.55
C MET A 722 40.42 -0.47 -2.49
N MET A 723 41.53 0.25 -2.51
CA MET A 723 42.71 -0.11 -3.28
C MET A 723 43.34 -1.43 -2.81
N MET A 724 43.41 -1.66 -1.50
CA MET A 724 43.88 -2.94 -0.94
C MET A 724 43.00 -4.12 -1.37
N LYS A 725 41.69 -3.90 -1.52
CA LYS A 725 40.73 -4.93 -1.92
C LYS A 725 40.67 -5.12 -3.45
N TYR A 726 40.86 -4.04 -4.21
CA TYR A 726 40.73 -4.01 -5.67
C TYR A 726 41.92 -3.27 -6.32
N PRO A 727 43.12 -3.87 -6.30
CA PRO A 727 44.34 -3.22 -6.78
C PRO A 727 44.34 -2.99 -8.31
N GLU A 728 43.53 -3.76 -9.06
CA GLU A 728 43.44 -3.67 -10.52
C GLU A 728 42.52 -2.55 -11.02
N ASN A 729 41.82 -1.84 -10.11
CA ASN A 729 40.93 -0.76 -10.52
C ASN A 729 41.71 0.53 -10.83
N LYS A 730 41.71 0.90 -12.11
CA LYS A 730 42.41 2.07 -12.65
C LYS A 730 41.95 3.40 -12.04
N ALA A 731 40.63 3.55 -11.84
CA ALA A 731 40.06 4.79 -11.31
C ALA A 731 40.52 5.04 -9.86
N LEU A 732 40.63 3.97 -9.06
CA LEU A 732 41.16 4.04 -7.69
C LEU A 732 42.64 4.45 -7.67
N GLY A 733 43.46 3.85 -8.53
CA GLY A 733 44.89 4.22 -8.64
C GLY A 733 45.08 5.68 -9.05
N MET A 734 44.29 6.16 -10.02
CA MET A 734 44.28 7.57 -10.43
C MET A 734 43.89 8.51 -9.28
N LEU A 735 42.79 8.22 -8.59
CA LEU A 735 42.29 9.02 -7.46
C LEU A 735 43.26 9.05 -6.28
N ASN A 736 43.82 7.91 -5.90
CA ASN A 736 44.79 7.84 -4.81
C ASN A 736 46.09 8.60 -5.16
N GLY A 737 46.50 8.52 -6.43
CA GLY A 737 47.57 9.35 -6.97
C GLY A 737 47.26 10.85 -6.87
N HIS A 738 46.05 11.28 -7.25
CA HIS A 738 45.62 12.68 -7.15
C HIS A 738 45.65 13.16 -5.70
N ASN A 739 45.11 12.38 -4.77
CA ASN A 739 45.10 12.72 -3.35
C ASN A 739 46.53 12.88 -2.81
N SER A 740 47.41 11.92 -3.09
CA SER A 740 48.82 12.00 -2.71
C SER A 740 49.51 13.24 -3.32
N SER A 741 49.17 13.59 -4.56
CA SER A 741 49.71 14.78 -5.22
C SER A 741 49.25 16.07 -4.56
N VAL A 742 47.99 16.16 -4.15
CA VAL A 742 47.44 17.33 -3.42
C VAL A 742 48.10 17.49 -2.06
N PHE A 743 48.37 16.40 -1.33
CA PHE A 743 49.12 16.43 -0.06
C PHE A 743 50.62 16.70 -0.24
N GLY A 744 51.11 16.84 -1.47
CA GLY A 744 52.52 17.11 -1.76
C GLY A 744 53.44 15.89 -1.60
N THR A 745 52.89 14.69 -1.39
CA THR A 745 53.63 13.42 -1.31
C THR A 745 53.86 12.83 -2.71
N TYR A 746 54.51 13.61 -3.57
CA TYR A 746 54.67 13.32 -5.00
C TYR A 746 55.34 11.97 -5.33
N LYS A 747 56.19 11.43 -4.44
CA LYS A 747 56.81 10.11 -4.64
C LYS A 747 55.78 8.98 -4.55
N SER A 748 54.87 9.07 -3.59
CA SER A 748 53.77 8.12 -3.44
C SER A 748 52.81 8.24 -4.61
N ALA A 749 52.45 9.48 -4.98
CA ALA A 749 51.63 9.76 -6.16
C ALA A 749 52.23 9.15 -7.44
N LEU A 750 53.53 9.33 -7.65
CA LEU A 750 54.24 8.76 -8.81
C LEU A 750 54.19 7.23 -8.81
N GLY A 751 54.30 6.58 -7.64
CA GLY A 751 54.17 5.13 -7.51
C GLY A 751 52.81 4.62 -8.01
N GLU A 752 51.74 5.27 -7.57
CA GLU A 752 50.37 4.94 -7.98
C GLU A 752 50.13 5.19 -9.47
N TYR A 753 50.52 6.37 -9.98
CA TYR A 753 50.37 6.66 -11.41
C TYR A 753 51.18 5.72 -12.29
N ILE A 754 52.39 5.33 -11.89
CA ILE A 754 53.19 4.35 -12.64
C ILE A 754 52.51 2.97 -12.64
N SER A 755 51.84 2.59 -11.55
CA SER A 755 51.07 1.35 -11.48
C SER A 755 49.97 1.34 -12.57
N VAL A 756 49.19 2.42 -12.65
CA VAL A 756 48.15 2.59 -13.68
C VAL A 756 48.76 2.68 -15.08
N TYR A 757 49.91 3.35 -15.24
CA TYR A 757 50.59 3.54 -16.53
C TYR A 757 51.08 2.24 -17.15
N ARG A 758 51.48 1.26 -16.32
CA ARG A 758 51.83 -0.07 -16.82
C ARG A 758 50.65 -0.77 -17.50
N GLN A 759 49.43 -0.41 -17.13
CA GLN A 759 48.21 -0.95 -17.73
C GLN A 759 47.74 -0.13 -18.94
N GLU A 760 47.83 1.20 -18.87
CA GLU A 760 47.40 2.13 -19.94
C GLU A 760 48.48 3.16 -20.31
N PRO A 761 49.52 2.76 -21.06
CA PRO A 761 50.61 3.67 -21.40
C PRO A 761 50.21 4.79 -22.37
N ASP A 762 49.17 4.56 -23.18
CA ASP A 762 48.68 5.50 -24.20
C ASP A 762 47.61 6.47 -23.68
N ASN A 763 47.34 6.48 -22.37
CA ASN A 763 46.41 7.44 -21.77
C ASN A 763 47.09 8.82 -21.64
N ALA A 764 46.59 9.82 -22.37
CA ALA A 764 47.23 11.14 -22.42
C ALA A 764 47.19 11.88 -21.08
N LEU A 765 46.08 11.83 -20.34
CA LEU A 765 45.96 12.47 -19.02
C LEU A 765 46.98 11.88 -18.04
N LEU A 766 47.16 10.57 -18.06
CA LEU A 766 48.12 9.90 -17.20
C LEU A 766 49.56 10.33 -17.49
N ASN A 767 49.93 10.45 -18.77
CA ASN A 767 51.23 10.97 -19.20
C ASN A 767 51.43 12.43 -18.73
N LEU A 768 50.39 13.27 -18.80
CA LEU A 768 50.43 14.64 -18.29
C LEU A 768 50.69 14.68 -16.78
N VAL A 769 49.92 13.90 -16.01
CA VAL A 769 49.98 13.89 -14.54
C VAL A 769 51.31 13.31 -14.04
N ILE A 770 51.84 12.26 -14.69
CA ILE A 770 53.18 11.73 -14.39
C ILE A 770 54.26 12.79 -14.70
N GLY A 771 54.18 13.43 -15.86
CA GLY A 771 55.10 14.50 -16.26
C GLY A 771 55.11 15.65 -15.25
N MET A 772 53.93 16.12 -14.83
CA MET A 772 53.79 17.16 -13.82
C MET A 772 54.28 16.72 -12.45
N THR A 773 54.02 15.49 -12.03
CA THR A 773 54.50 14.95 -10.75
C THR A 773 56.03 14.93 -10.71
N LEU A 774 56.69 14.53 -11.80
CA LEU A 774 58.15 14.56 -11.93
C LEU A 774 58.71 15.99 -11.90
N ILE A 775 58.06 16.95 -12.55
CA ILE A 775 58.43 18.37 -12.49
C ILE A 775 58.27 18.93 -11.08
N ASN A 776 57.21 18.54 -10.36
CA ASN A 776 57.00 18.92 -8.97
C ASN A 776 58.11 18.36 -8.07
N ILE A 777 58.48 17.08 -8.23
CA ILE A 777 59.61 16.46 -7.52
C ILE A 777 60.93 17.16 -7.84
N ALA A 778 61.16 17.53 -9.10
CA ALA A 778 62.37 18.27 -9.49
C ALA A 778 62.40 19.68 -8.87
N SER A 779 61.25 20.32 -8.71
CA SER A 779 61.09 21.65 -8.13
C SER A 779 61.23 21.67 -6.60
N GLN A 780 61.20 20.52 -5.91
CA GLN A 780 61.43 20.45 -4.46
C GLN A 780 62.85 20.91 -4.07
N LYS A 781 63.00 21.41 -2.84
CA LYS A 781 64.26 21.98 -2.31
C LYS A 781 65.43 20.98 -2.32
N PHE A 782 65.17 19.70 -2.08
CA PHE A 782 66.19 18.65 -1.94
C PHE A 782 65.91 17.46 -2.85
N THR A 783 66.54 17.44 -4.03
CA THR A 783 66.37 16.37 -5.03
C THR A 783 67.74 15.90 -5.54
N ALA A 784 68.12 14.65 -5.24
CA ALA A 784 69.47 14.12 -5.51
C ALA A 784 69.84 14.02 -7.00
N LYS A 785 68.85 13.91 -7.90
CA LYS A 785 69.04 13.80 -9.36
C LYS A 785 68.12 14.75 -10.15
N ARG A 786 68.02 16.01 -9.71
CA ARG A 786 67.10 17.02 -10.26
C ARG A 786 67.06 17.05 -11.79
N HIS A 787 68.20 17.18 -12.46
CA HIS A 787 68.25 17.30 -13.92
C HIS A 787 67.74 16.05 -14.66
N ALA A 788 68.06 14.84 -14.17
CA ALA A 788 67.56 13.61 -14.76
C ALA A 788 66.03 13.50 -14.59
N THR A 789 65.50 13.89 -13.43
CA THR A 789 64.05 13.93 -13.18
C THR A 789 63.34 14.93 -14.09
N VAL A 790 63.93 16.11 -14.35
CA VAL A 790 63.40 17.07 -15.31
C VAL A 790 63.31 16.46 -16.70
N VAL A 791 64.39 15.81 -17.19
CA VAL A 791 64.41 15.17 -18.51
C VAL A 791 63.31 14.10 -18.62
N GLN A 792 63.14 13.28 -17.58
CA GLN A 792 62.06 12.29 -17.53
C GLN A 792 60.68 12.96 -17.58
N GLY A 793 60.45 14.01 -16.78
CA GLY A 793 59.19 14.75 -16.77
C GLY A 793 58.85 15.34 -18.14
N VAL A 794 59.83 15.97 -18.81
CA VAL A 794 59.65 16.52 -20.16
C VAL A 794 59.39 15.41 -21.19
N SER A 795 60.01 14.24 -21.06
CA SER A 795 59.74 13.09 -21.94
C SER A 795 58.28 12.66 -21.86
N PHE A 796 57.71 12.56 -20.66
CA PHE A 796 56.29 12.24 -20.48
C PHE A 796 55.36 13.34 -20.99
N LEU A 797 55.72 14.63 -20.82
CA LEU A 797 54.95 15.73 -21.40
C LEU A 797 54.98 15.76 -22.93
N ASN A 798 56.11 15.40 -23.55
CA ASN A 798 56.20 15.23 -25.00
C ASN A 798 55.33 14.06 -25.48
N ARG A 799 55.31 12.94 -24.73
CA ARG A 799 54.40 11.83 -25.02
C ARG A 799 52.93 12.24 -24.89
N TYR A 800 52.58 13.04 -23.88
CA TYR A 800 51.26 13.64 -23.75
C TYR A 800 50.90 14.49 -24.98
N LYS A 801 51.83 15.33 -25.46
CA LYS A 801 51.64 16.10 -26.69
C LYS A 801 51.39 15.20 -27.91
N GLU A 802 52.16 14.12 -28.07
CA GLU A 802 51.97 13.16 -29.17
C GLU A 802 50.58 12.50 -29.13
N LEU A 803 50.11 12.13 -27.94
CA LEU A 803 48.84 11.43 -27.74
C LEU A 803 47.62 12.35 -27.88
N ARG A 804 47.69 13.59 -27.37
CA ARG A 804 46.61 14.57 -27.49
C ARG A 804 46.54 15.27 -28.85
N GLY A 805 47.68 15.39 -29.54
CA GLY A 805 47.80 16.20 -30.74
C GLY A 805 48.13 17.67 -30.46
N GLU A 806 48.31 18.45 -31.52
CA GLU A 806 48.66 19.87 -31.41
C GLU A 806 47.41 20.73 -31.19
N CYS A 807 47.04 20.94 -29.92
CA CYS A 807 45.92 21.80 -29.53
C CYS A 807 46.34 22.87 -28.50
N GLN A 808 45.46 23.85 -28.30
CA GLN A 808 45.68 24.96 -27.37
C GLN A 808 46.01 24.47 -25.94
N GLU A 809 45.26 23.49 -25.41
CA GLU A 809 45.47 22.88 -24.08
C GLU A 809 46.90 22.37 -23.89
N VAL A 810 47.40 21.62 -24.87
CA VAL A 810 48.73 20.97 -24.79
C VAL A 810 49.84 22.01 -24.71
N TYR A 811 49.78 23.03 -25.56
CA TYR A 811 50.78 24.09 -25.58
C TYR A 811 50.72 24.98 -24.33
N TYR A 812 49.52 25.25 -23.81
CA TYR A 812 49.36 25.93 -22.53
C TYR A 812 50.01 25.13 -21.39
N ASN A 813 49.73 23.83 -21.28
CA ASN A 813 50.27 22.95 -20.25
C ASN A 813 51.80 22.82 -20.34
N LEU A 814 52.36 22.68 -21.54
CA LEU A 814 53.81 22.71 -21.76
C LEU A 814 54.43 24.06 -21.35
N GLY A 815 53.78 25.18 -21.71
CA GLY A 815 54.21 26.52 -21.31
C GLY A 815 54.25 26.71 -19.79
N ARG A 816 53.21 26.22 -19.08
CA ARG A 816 53.12 26.22 -17.62
C ARG A 816 54.24 25.39 -16.97
N ALA A 817 54.47 24.19 -17.49
CA ALA A 817 55.54 23.30 -17.03
C ALA A 817 56.93 23.94 -17.15
N MET A 818 57.23 24.55 -18.31
CA MET A 818 58.51 25.27 -18.52
C MET A 818 58.64 26.50 -17.62
N GLN A 819 57.53 27.23 -17.42
CA GLN A 819 57.52 28.39 -16.53
C GLN A 819 57.84 28.00 -15.09
N GLN A 820 57.29 26.87 -14.61
CA GLN A 820 57.56 26.35 -13.27
C GLN A 820 59.02 25.96 -13.07
N LEU A 821 59.67 25.42 -14.11
CA LEU A 821 61.11 25.12 -14.11
C LEU A 821 62.00 26.37 -14.24
N GLY A 822 61.43 27.56 -14.43
CA GLY A 822 62.16 28.81 -14.66
C GLY A 822 62.71 28.96 -16.08
N LEU A 823 62.31 28.11 -17.03
CA LEU A 823 62.74 28.14 -18.43
C LEU A 823 61.86 29.11 -19.24
N PHE A 824 61.95 30.40 -18.92
CA PHE A 824 61.05 31.42 -19.48
C PHE A 824 61.07 31.52 -21.00
N HIS A 825 62.23 31.37 -21.65
CA HIS A 825 62.32 31.42 -23.11
C HIS A 825 61.47 30.32 -23.79
N ALA A 826 61.51 29.09 -23.25
CA ALA A 826 60.71 27.96 -23.75
C ALA A 826 59.22 28.15 -23.42
N SER A 827 58.93 28.69 -22.23
CA SER A 827 57.56 29.01 -21.83
C SER A 827 56.89 30.03 -22.77
N ILE A 828 57.60 31.11 -23.13
CA ILE A 828 57.11 32.12 -24.08
C ILE A 828 56.76 31.49 -25.43
N PHE A 829 57.64 30.65 -25.97
CA PHE A 829 57.41 29.96 -27.24
C PHE A 829 56.11 29.13 -27.21
N TYR A 830 55.90 28.35 -26.16
CA TYR A 830 54.70 27.52 -26.04
C TYR A 830 53.43 28.34 -25.80
N TYR A 831 53.48 29.42 -25.00
CA TYR A 831 52.33 30.30 -24.83
C TYR A 831 51.94 31.06 -26.10
N GLN A 832 52.92 31.51 -26.89
CA GLN A 832 52.63 32.13 -28.19
C GLN A 832 51.90 31.15 -29.11
N LYS A 833 52.40 29.90 -29.20
CA LYS A 833 51.70 28.84 -29.93
C LYS A 833 50.29 28.56 -29.41
N ALA A 834 50.09 28.59 -28.10
CA ALA A 834 48.75 28.41 -27.52
C ALA A 834 47.80 29.57 -27.88
N LEU A 835 48.28 30.81 -27.95
CA LEU A 835 47.48 31.98 -28.35
C LEU A 835 47.12 31.98 -29.84
N ASP A 836 47.96 31.37 -30.68
CA ASP A 836 47.75 31.27 -32.12
C ASP A 836 46.75 30.16 -32.51
N LEU A 837 46.43 29.25 -31.59
CA LEU A 837 45.51 28.13 -31.80
C LEU A 837 44.12 28.44 -31.23
N ASP A 838 43.11 27.92 -31.93
CA ASP A 838 41.73 27.95 -31.46
C ASP A 838 41.50 26.98 -30.28
N PRO A 839 40.44 27.19 -29.48
CA PRO A 839 40.07 26.32 -28.38
C PRO A 839 39.96 24.86 -28.81
N ALA A 840 40.34 23.95 -27.93
CA ALA A 840 40.39 22.51 -28.24
C ALA A 840 39.00 21.88 -28.50
N ILE A 841 37.93 22.54 -28.04
CA ILE A 841 36.54 22.09 -28.21
C ILE A 841 35.76 23.17 -28.97
N SER A 842 35.07 22.76 -30.03
CA SER A 842 34.19 23.60 -30.85
C SER A 842 32.72 23.34 -30.49
N GLY A 843 31.94 24.37 -30.16
CA GLY A 843 30.51 24.23 -29.82
C GLY A 843 29.99 25.31 -28.87
N GLU A 844 28.85 25.06 -28.23
CA GLU A 844 28.23 25.98 -27.25
C GLU A 844 29.13 26.23 -26.02
N ASP A 845 29.95 25.26 -25.62
CA ASP A 845 30.88 25.36 -24.49
C ASP A 845 32.26 25.94 -24.85
N GLN A 846 32.44 26.47 -26.07
CA GLN A 846 33.75 26.93 -26.55
C GLN A 846 34.40 27.96 -25.63
N GLU A 847 33.61 28.85 -25.01
CA GLU A 847 34.11 29.85 -24.07
C GLU A 847 34.69 29.25 -22.79
N LEU A 848 34.13 28.12 -22.32
CA LEU A 848 34.56 27.48 -21.07
C LEU A 848 35.96 26.84 -21.19
N PHE A 849 36.33 26.43 -22.40
CA PHE A 849 37.60 25.75 -22.71
C PHE A 849 38.60 26.64 -23.45
N ASP A 850 38.31 27.93 -23.62
CA ASP A 850 39.24 28.88 -24.23
C ASP A 850 40.30 29.36 -23.23
N LEU A 851 41.53 28.87 -23.40
CA LEU A 851 42.65 29.16 -22.51
C LEU A 851 43.42 30.44 -22.90
N ARG A 852 42.95 31.23 -23.87
CA ARG A 852 43.66 32.44 -24.32
C ARG A 852 43.81 33.46 -23.20
N ARG A 853 42.82 33.58 -22.32
CA ARG A 853 42.83 34.52 -21.18
C ARG A 853 43.92 34.17 -20.19
N GLU A 854 43.95 32.92 -19.73
CA GLU A 854 44.91 32.37 -18.78
C GLU A 854 46.33 32.37 -19.37
N THR A 855 46.46 32.04 -20.66
CA THR A 855 47.72 32.06 -21.39
C THR A 855 48.29 33.48 -21.45
N ALA A 856 47.48 34.45 -21.86
CA ALA A 856 47.89 35.86 -21.94
C ALA A 856 48.26 36.42 -20.56
N TYR A 857 47.50 36.07 -19.52
CA TYR A 857 47.82 36.46 -18.14
C TYR A 857 49.18 35.92 -17.70
N ASN A 858 49.43 34.62 -17.87
CA ASN A 858 50.71 34.01 -17.50
C ASN A 858 51.89 34.58 -18.28
N LEU A 859 51.70 34.84 -19.58
CA LEU A 859 52.71 35.46 -20.44
C LEU A 859 53.00 36.91 -20.01
N SER A 860 51.97 37.67 -19.60
CA SER A 860 52.14 39.03 -19.08
C SER A 860 53.01 39.07 -17.82
N LEU A 861 52.91 38.07 -16.94
CA LEU A 861 53.74 37.96 -15.74
C LEU A 861 55.22 37.78 -16.10
N ILE A 862 55.52 36.99 -17.13
CA ILE A 862 56.88 36.78 -17.63
C ILE A 862 57.44 38.08 -18.23
N TYR A 863 56.67 38.80 -19.04
CA TYR A 863 57.14 40.07 -19.61
C TYR A 863 57.32 41.16 -18.57
N LYS A 864 56.46 41.20 -17.55
CA LYS A 864 56.62 42.11 -16.42
C LYS A 864 57.90 41.81 -15.63
N SER A 865 58.17 40.54 -15.31
CA SER A 865 59.40 40.16 -14.60
C SER A 865 60.67 40.36 -15.44
N SER A 866 60.56 40.29 -16.76
CA SER A 866 61.64 40.54 -17.71
C SER A 866 61.88 42.04 -18.01
N GLY A 867 61.13 42.95 -17.38
CA GLY A 867 61.29 44.40 -17.55
C GLY A 867 60.62 45.01 -18.78
N SER A 868 59.66 44.30 -19.40
CA SER A 868 58.90 44.75 -20.58
C SER A 868 57.41 45.00 -20.25
N PRO A 869 57.08 46.01 -19.43
CA PRO A 869 55.70 46.23 -18.97
C PRO A 869 54.73 46.61 -20.09
N GLN A 870 55.20 47.24 -21.17
CA GLN A 870 54.36 47.65 -22.30
C GLN A 870 53.79 46.44 -23.06
N MET A 871 54.60 45.40 -23.25
CA MET A 871 54.15 44.14 -23.88
C MET A 871 53.15 43.39 -22.98
N ALA A 872 53.38 43.40 -21.67
CA ALA A 872 52.44 42.84 -20.71
C ALA A 872 51.08 43.57 -20.77
N GLN A 873 51.09 44.90 -20.85
CA GLN A 873 49.87 45.71 -20.96
C GLN A 873 49.10 45.43 -22.27
N LEU A 874 49.80 45.34 -23.40
CA LEU A 874 49.19 45.02 -24.69
C LEU A 874 48.48 43.66 -24.67
N LEU A 875 49.08 42.64 -24.07
CA LEU A 875 48.48 41.31 -23.96
C LEU A 875 47.23 41.31 -23.09
N LEU A 876 47.30 41.96 -21.92
CA LEU A 876 46.15 42.06 -21.02
C LEU A 876 45.01 42.82 -21.69
N GLN A 877 45.29 43.90 -22.41
CA GLN A 877 44.27 44.65 -23.15
C GLN A 877 43.63 43.85 -24.28
N LYS A 878 44.42 43.02 -24.98
CA LYS A 878 43.93 42.25 -26.12
C LYS A 878 43.10 41.04 -25.71
N TYR A 879 43.45 40.37 -24.62
CA TYR A 879 42.87 39.06 -24.28
C TYR A 879 42.17 39.01 -22.92
N CYS A 880 42.51 39.87 -21.95
CA CYS A 880 42.01 39.77 -20.57
C CYS A 880 41.03 40.89 -20.18
N VAL A 881 40.80 41.88 -21.05
CA VAL A 881 39.76 42.90 -20.83
C VAL A 881 38.44 42.34 -21.31
N ILE A 882 37.44 42.36 -20.42
CA ILE A 882 36.05 41.94 -20.66
C ILE A 882 35.31 43.05 -21.39
#